data_AF-A0A935KCH8-F1
#
_entry.id   AF-A0A935KCH8-F1
#
_cell.length_a   1.000
_cell.length_b   1.000
_cell.length_c   1.000
_cell.angle_alpha   90.00
_cell.angle_beta   90.00
_cell.angle_gamma   90.00
#
_symmetry.space_group_name_H-M   'P 1'
#
loop_
_entity.id
_entity.type
_entity.pdbx_description
1 polymer ?
#
loop_
_entity_poly.entity_id
_entity_poly.type
_entity_poly.pdbx_seq_one_letter_code
_entity_poly.pdbx_strand_id
1 'polypeptide(L)'
;MKIISFLFLLIILPIQISAQVTEEWVSRYNGPGDLSDNSRDLAVDSDGNIYVTGSSYGGSTNWDYATIKYDSAGNEQWVQRYSGSGNSSHDEATSIVLDNEGNVCVTGYISGDGTRPDYATIKYNSEGVQQWVQIYNSPGNGDDRAKSIAVDSDGNVYVTGYSFGNVTITDYDYTTIKYSSTGVQQWVKTYNGNGTENDEDIAAAIVSDSQGNVYVTGVSYRDNNGYEYATIKYNSAGIEQWVQRYHDLNHSSSNPSSITVDNQGNVYVTGSLYLLTDSYGGETLYDYATVKYNSAGVEQWVQKYNGTAGDFSVDTASDLVVDNNGNVYVTGSSEGETISDYATVKYNADGVEQWVQRYNGIGNGEDRANSIAIDNNSNIYVTGVSIGNSTLNDYTTIKYNAAGDSQWVQTYNGTGNNDDYGTAVEVDNIGNVYVTGFSVGIPITSGYDYATIKYSQPTAPRYPVFIVPGIAGTYAANLNYDLGWLLKRGISPDSIQIDPLGRVYDDIIITLENLGYEKGKDLFVVNYDWRLTPGPIDNIIDGRIDGVTGVSLSSGQFNYGVDYLGWYIKQACERWRQDHNEELDSIDIISHSTGGLVTRTYIQSDAYGAVYDNTNNYKLPKIRNFVMIGVPNRGASKPWNPTKDNWTGDVAYRFVLSKIINRAYQKVLQDNIITGPDGNITKSSIMDSSGVPNKELFISKYVPTIRYLLATYDFIDFGGGLTNINNDDDNKNTILLDLNNGFDINPLNDPNGFLDSANVTVIYGTGETTKFSVIKRIDFEFNAVQSFTDWIPFNALPGTVWYKDIEFDNNGDGTVPTISSAGQFLIDTRATLIEFTTGDHTKLVSQINVQSTILDLLDVPYNLIDISTGNSTNYDVVSNIISDPVELVLTDGSGNRIGYTNTTGAITEIQNSFWAGSTDGMGYVFGSIQEPINLQLTGLGENYYVMVSIEDSGKSGGVVLEGFLASGEVINYQITLNPVSVEQNNSLIPQNFALEQNYPNPFNPTTTIKYTIPNVTLSGVEGSRVLLKVYDVLGNEIATLVNEEKPAGNYKVEFNASNLASGIYFYRLQAGSFVETKKMILLR
;
A
#
# COMPACT_ATOMS: atom_id res chain seq x y z
N MET A 1 -69.18 -38.12 -4.53
CA MET A 1 -69.03 -37.10 -3.47
C MET A 1 -67.53 -36.94 -3.23
N LYS A 2 -66.93 -35.78 -3.55
CA LYS A 2 -65.50 -35.53 -3.29
C LYS A 2 -65.37 -34.94 -1.89
N ILE A 3 -64.45 -35.45 -1.08
CA ILE A 3 -64.05 -34.85 0.21
C ILE A 3 -62.75 -34.09 -0.06
N ILE A 4 -62.70 -32.84 0.38
CA ILE A 4 -61.50 -32.00 0.32
C ILE A 4 -61.05 -31.80 1.77
N SER A 5 -59.85 -32.29 2.09
CA SER A 5 -59.21 -32.00 3.37
C SER A 5 -58.57 -30.62 3.30
N PHE A 6 -58.99 -29.70 4.16
CA PHE A 6 -58.25 -28.45 4.37
C PHE A 6 -57.05 -28.71 5.28
N LEU A 7 -55.86 -28.37 4.79
CA LEU A 7 -54.64 -28.32 5.59
C LEU A 7 -54.53 -26.91 6.19
N PHE A 8 -54.53 -26.79 7.51
CA PHE A 8 -54.21 -25.52 8.16
C PHE A 8 -52.70 -25.30 8.07
N LEU A 9 -52.27 -24.34 7.26
CA LEU A 9 -50.88 -23.89 7.23
C LEU A 9 -50.68 -22.91 8.38
N LEU A 10 -49.94 -23.31 9.41
CA LEU A 10 -49.57 -22.43 10.51
C LEU A 10 -48.39 -21.57 10.05
N ILE A 11 -48.67 -20.33 9.64
CA ILE A 11 -47.63 -19.36 9.29
C ILE A 11 -46.94 -18.91 10.58
N ILE A 12 -45.76 -19.46 10.84
CA ILE A 12 -44.83 -18.92 11.82
C ILE A 12 -44.11 -17.75 11.13
N LEU A 13 -44.52 -16.52 11.44
CA LEU A 13 -43.74 -15.35 11.09
C LEU A 13 -42.42 -15.40 11.88
N PRO A 14 -41.25 -15.20 11.25
CA PRO A 14 -40.01 -15.05 11.99
C PRO A 14 -40.08 -13.76 12.82
N ILE A 15 -39.81 -13.88 14.12
CA ILE A 15 -39.54 -12.70 14.95
C ILE A 15 -38.12 -12.27 14.59
N GLN A 16 -37.96 -11.19 13.83
CA GLN A 16 -36.65 -10.53 13.72
C GLN A 16 -36.31 -9.96 15.09
N ILE A 17 -35.30 -10.55 15.72
CA ILE A 17 -34.58 -9.91 16.81
C ILE A 17 -33.61 -8.95 16.11
N SER A 18 -33.90 -7.66 16.17
CA SER A 18 -32.94 -6.60 15.82
C SER A 18 -31.67 -6.81 16.66
N ALA A 19 -30.50 -6.72 16.02
CA ALA A 19 -29.23 -6.77 16.72
C ALA A 19 -29.06 -5.45 17.48
N GLN A 20 -29.17 -5.51 18.81
CA GLN A 20 -29.03 -4.34 19.67
C GLN A 20 -27.60 -3.79 19.55
N VAL A 21 -27.49 -2.49 19.30
CA VAL A 21 -26.24 -1.74 19.30
C VAL A 21 -25.74 -1.54 20.74
N THR A 22 -24.43 -1.52 20.96
CA THR A 22 -23.83 -1.31 22.29
C THR A 22 -23.56 0.17 22.49
N GLU A 23 -24.04 0.73 23.59
CA GLU A 23 -23.57 2.03 24.10
C GLU A 23 -22.26 1.80 24.87
N GLU A 24 -21.14 2.26 24.31
CA GLU A 24 -19.81 2.06 24.90
C GLU A 24 -19.54 3.08 26.00
N TRP A 25 -19.82 4.35 25.72
CA TRP A 25 -19.63 5.46 26.65
C TRP A 25 -20.50 6.67 26.30
N VAL A 26 -20.76 7.48 27.33
CA VAL A 26 -21.32 8.83 27.24
C VAL A 26 -20.39 9.77 27.97
N SER A 27 -19.83 10.74 27.25
CA SER A 27 -18.96 11.78 27.78
C SER A 27 -19.68 13.12 27.81
N ARG A 28 -19.55 13.85 28.93
CA ARG A 28 -20.25 15.12 29.15
C ARG A 28 -19.27 16.24 29.48
N TYR A 29 -19.52 17.43 28.94
CA TYR A 29 -18.77 18.64 29.23
C TYR A 29 -19.74 19.74 29.72
N ASN A 30 -19.53 20.22 30.94
CA ASN A 30 -20.19 21.38 31.57
C ASN A 30 -19.15 22.50 31.71
N GLY A 31 -19.51 23.69 31.25
CA GLY A 31 -18.63 24.85 31.17
C GLY A 31 -18.25 25.44 32.54
N PRO A 32 -17.19 26.28 32.58
CA PRO A 32 -16.68 26.85 33.82
C PRO A 32 -17.62 27.87 34.49
N GLY A 33 -18.77 28.17 33.87
CA GLY A 33 -19.82 29.00 34.43
C GLY A 33 -20.97 28.26 35.13
N ASP A 34 -20.99 26.92 35.12
CA ASP A 34 -22.09 26.07 35.67
C ASP A 34 -23.49 26.50 35.17
N LEU A 35 -23.59 26.83 33.88
CA LEU A 35 -24.82 27.20 33.15
C LEU A 35 -24.70 26.70 31.70
N SER A 36 -25.83 26.67 30.98
CA SER A 36 -25.98 25.94 29.72
C SER A 36 -24.82 26.06 28.72
N ASP A 37 -24.42 24.92 28.16
CA ASP A 37 -23.56 24.76 27.00
C ASP A 37 -24.35 24.02 25.89
N ASN A 38 -24.34 24.55 24.66
CA ASN A 38 -24.99 23.91 23.51
C ASN A 38 -23.94 23.52 22.47
N SER A 39 -23.76 22.22 22.23
CA SER A 39 -23.01 21.74 21.06
C SER A 39 -23.75 22.10 19.78
N ARG A 40 -23.02 22.20 18.68
CA ARG A 40 -23.59 22.32 17.32
C ARG A 40 -23.19 21.13 16.46
N ASP A 41 -21.90 20.84 16.40
CA ASP A 41 -21.31 20.06 15.33
C ASP A 41 -20.17 19.17 15.85
N LEU A 42 -19.84 18.09 15.14
CA LEU A 42 -18.78 17.15 15.52
C LEU A 42 -18.02 16.61 14.29
N ALA A 43 -16.76 16.23 14.48
CA ALA A 43 -15.95 15.51 13.50
C ALA A 43 -15.16 14.39 14.17
N VAL A 44 -14.74 13.38 13.39
CA VAL A 44 -14.00 12.20 13.86
C VAL A 44 -12.74 11.99 13.00
N ASP A 45 -11.60 11.63 13.60
CA ASP A 45 -10.39 11.29 12.85
C ASP A 45 -10.20 9.77 12.62
N SER A 46 -9.20 9.38 11.81
CA SER A 46 -8.91 7.99 11.46
C SER A 46 -8.59 7.08 12.66
N ASP A 47 -8.10 7.67 13.76
CA ASP A 47 -7.80 6.95 15.00
C ASP A 47 -9.05 6.79 15.89
N GLY A 48 -10.18 7.34 15.46
CA GLY A 48 -11.45 7.35 16.18
C GLY A 48 -11.50 8.38 17.32
N ASN A 49 -10.65 9.41 17.33
CA ASN A 49 -10.80 10.53 18.25
C ASN A 49 -11.95 11.44 17.77
N ILE A 50 -12.65 12.05 18.72
CA ILE A 50 -13.89 12.79 18.48
C ILE A 50 -13.68 14.26 18.86
N TYR A 51 -14.03 15.17 17.97
CA TYR A 51 -13.91 16.61 18.15
C TYR A 51 -15.29 17.23 18.10
N VAL A 52 -15.70 17.93 19.17
CA VAL A 52 -17.05 18.51 19.30
C VAL A 52 -16.94 20.01 19.49
N THR A 53 -17.76 20.80 18.81
CA THR A 53 -17.79 22.27 18.97
C THR A 53 -19.19 22.83 19.25
N GLY A 54 -19.24 24.07 19.73
CA GLY A 54 -20.47 24.79 20.03
C GLY A 54 -20.22 26.02 20.92
N SER A 55 -21.25 26.39 21.69
CA SER A 55 -21.26 27.54 22.60
C SER A 55 -21.34 27.10 24.07
N SER A 56 -20.57 27.74 24.95
CA SER A 56 -20.40 27.34 26.35
C SER A 56 -20.43 28.54 27.30
N TYR A 57 -21.10 28.43 28.45
CA TYR A 57 -21.18 29.55 29.39
C TYR A 57 -19.90 29.69 30.23
N GLY A 58 -19.19 30.80 30.05
CA GLY A 58 -17.91 31.08 30.71
C GLY A 58 -17.99 31.69 32.10
N GLY A 59 -19.19 31.99 32.60
CA GLY A 59 -19.41 32.60 33.92
C GLY A 59 -19.05 34.09 34.00
N SER A 60 -17.81 34.45 33.65
CA SER A 60 -17.32 35.85 33.62
C SER A 60 -17.18 36.45 32.22
N THR A 61 -17.28 35.64 31.17
CA THR A 61 -17.17 36.06 29.76
C THR A 61 -18.49 35.98 28.98
N ASN A 62 -19.57 35.49 29.61
CA ASN A 62 -20.89 35.21 29.03
C ASN A 62 -20.86 33.93 28.15
N TRP A 63 -21.18 33.96 26.85
CA TRP A 63 -21.10 32.75 26.00
C TRP A 63 -19.84 32.79 25.15
N ASP A 64 -19.07 31.71 25.20
CA ASP A 64 -17.80 31.53 24.47
C ASP A 64 -17.89 30.34 23.52
N TYR A 65 -17.02 30.25 22.53
CA TYR A 65 -16.77 28.98 21.84
C TYR A 65 -16.25 27.94 22.86
N ALA A 66 -16.68 26.68 22.75
CA ALA A 66 -15.97 25.56 23.35
C ALA A 66 -15.83 24.40 22.36
N THR A 67 -14.58 23.96 22.15
CA THR A 67 -14.19 22.82 21.33
C THR A 67 -13.46 21.81 22.20
N ILE A 68 -13.88 20.54 22.15
CA ILE A 68 -13.38 19.46 23.01
C ILE A 68 -12.90 18.30 22.14
N LYS A 69 -11.75 17.71 22.48
CA LYS A 69 -11.29 16.42 21.94
C LYS A 69 -11.48 15.31 22.98
N TYR A 70 -12.12 14.22 22.56
CA TYR A 70 -12.16 12.94 23.27
C TYR A 70 -11.31 11.90 22.51
N ASP A 71 -10.70 10.94 23.22
CA ASP A 71 -10.15 9.74 22.57
C ASP A 71 -11.26 8.74 22.19
N SER A 72 -10.90 7.68 21.46
CA SER A 72 -11.85 6.66 20.99
C SER A 72 -12.51 5.84 22.11
N ALA A 73 -12.03 5.98 23.35
CA ALA A 73 -12.59 5.42 24.59
C ALA A 73 -13.34 6.47 25.45
N GLY A 74 -13.54 7.68 24.93
CA GLY A 74 -14.36 8.74 25.52
C GLY A 74 -13.63 9.67 26.51
N ASN A 75 -12.33 9.49 26.75
CA ASN A 75 -11.61 10.32 27.72
C ASN A 75 -11.29 11.70 27.12
N GLU A 76 -11.61 12.77 27.84
CA GLU A 76 -11.24 14.15 27.46
C GLU A 76 -9.71 14.28 27.36
N GLN A 77 -9.22 14.68 26.19
CA GLN A 77 -7.80 14.93 25.91
C GLN A 77 -7.46 16.41 26.08
N TRP A 78 -8.33 17.30 25.58
CA TRP A 78 -8.22 18.74 25.74
C TRP A 78 -9.57 19.45 25.53
N VAL A 79 -9.68 20.63 26.13
CA VAL A 79 -10.75 21.62 25.89
C VAL A 79 -10.08 22.93 25.48
N GLN A 80 -10.55 23.55 24.40
CA GLN A 80 -10.20 24.91 24.01
C GLN A 80 -11.45 25.79 24.04
N ARG A 81 -11.31 27.01 24.56
CA ARG A 81 -12.40 27.99 24.66
C ARG A 81 -11.94 29.33 24.12
N TYR A 82 -12.81 30.05 23.40
CA TYR A 82 -12.49 31.32 22.78
C TYR A 82 -13.64 32.33 22.92
N SER A 83 -13.33 33.52 23.43
CA SER A 83 -14.30 34.56 23.82
C SER A 83 -13.99 35.92 23.17
N GLY A 84 -13.36 35.91 21.98
CA GLY A 84 -13.04 37.12 21.23
C GLY A 84 -12.22 38.17 22.01
N SER A 85 -12.77 39.38 22.11
CA SER A 85 -12.20 40.48 22.90
C SER A 85 -13.20 41.24 23.77
N GLY A 86 -14.50 40.97 23.62
CA GLY A 86 -15.50 41.30 24.62
C GLY A 86 -15.41 40.33 25.80
N ASN A 87 -15.84 40.74 26.99
CA ASN A 87 -15.98 39.82 28.14
C ASN A 87 -17.44 39.78 28.63
N SER A 88 -18.39 40.16 27.77
CA SER A 88 -19.82 40.12 28.02
C SER A 88 -20.66 39.75 26.79
N SER A 89 -19.99 39.30 25.72
CA SER A 89 -20.53 39.01 24.40
C SER A 89 -21.34 37.70 24.33
N HIS A 90 -21.96 37.45 23.19
CA HIS A 90 -22.49 36.12 22.87
C HIS A 90 -21.74 35.62 21.63
N ASP A 91 -20.88 34.63 21.86
CA ASP A 91 -20.03 34.02 20.86
C ASP A 91 -20.50 32.56 20.64
N GLU A 92 -20.67 32.16 19.38
CA GLU A 92 -21.23 30.86 19.00
C GLU A 92 -20.42 30.24 17.87
N ALA A 93 -19.79 29.09 18.13
CA ALA A 93 -19.26 28.22 17.10
C ALA A 93 -20.42 27.48 16.41
N THR A 94 -20.43 27.47 15.08
CA THR A 94 -21.52 26.90 14.28
C THR A 94 -21.15 25.61 13.57
N SER A 95 -19.89 25.41 13.20
CA SER A 95 -19.44 24.18 12.50
C SER A 95 -17.93 23.90 12.67
N ILE A 96 -17.54 22.62 12.51
CA ILE A 96 -16.18 22.07 12.69
C ILE A 96 -15.79 21.19 11.49
N VAL A 97 -14.52 21.20 11.10
CA VAL A 97 -13.97 20.26 10.11
C VAL A 97 -12.51 19.94 10.44
N LEU A 98 -12.05 18.73 10.11
CA LEU A 98 -10.66 18.31 10.22
C LEU A 98 -9.96 18.39 8.85
N ASP A 99 -8.67 18.72 8.84
CA ASP A 99 -7.85 18.56 7.63
C ASP A 99 -7.08 17.23 7.59
N ASN A 100 -6.41 16.96 6.47
CA ASN A 100 -5.65 15.74 6.23
C ASN A 100 -4.44 15.53 7.19
N GLU A 101 -4.08 16.51 8.02
CA GLU A 101 -3.05 16.38 9.06
C GLU A 101 -3.66 16.18 10.47
N GLY A 102 -4.99 16.11 10.58
CA GLY A 102 -5.72 16.06 11.86
C GLY A 102 -5.80 17.42 12.57
N ASN A 103 -5.57 18.54 11.87
CA ASN A 103 -5.79 19.87 12.45
C ASN A 103 -7.29 20.20 12.50
N VAL A 104 -7.72 20.78 13.61
CA VAL A 104 -9.13 21.09 13.90
C VAL A 104 -9.44 22.52 13.48
N CYS A 105 -10.36 22.69 12.53
CA CYS A 105 -10.81 23.99 12.03
C CYS A 105 -12.26 24.25 12.48
N VAL A 106 -12.52 25.40 13.11
CA VAL A 106 -13.84 25.76 13.69
C VAL A 106 -14.25 27.14 13.20
N THR A 107 -15.53 27.34 12.87
CA THR A 107 -16.09 28.66 12.53
C THR A 107 -17.37 29.00 13.29
N GLY A 108 -17.83 30.23 13.14
CA GLY A 108 -19.00 30.81 13.79
C GLY A 108 -18.92 32.33 13.85
N TYR A 109 -19.47 32.92 14.90
CA TYR A 109 -19.38 34.37 15.13
C TYR A 109 -19.08 34.71 16.59
N ILE A 110 -18.33 35.80 16.78
CA ILE A 110 -18.11 36.44 18.09
C ILE A 110 -18.79 37.80 18.11
N SER A 111 -19.13 38.30 19.30
CA SER A 111 -19.48 39.72 19.48
C SER A 111 -18.38 40.44 20.29
N GLY A 112 -18.24 41.74 20.12
CA GLY A 112 -17.48 42.60 21.04
C GLY A 112 -18.37 43.26 22.08
N ASP A 113 -17.77 43.86 23.12
CA ASP A 113 -18.50 44.61 24.15
C ASP A 113 -19.18 45.86 23.56
N GLY A 114 -20.40 45.70 23.04
CA GLY A 114 -21.16 46.74 22.36
C GLY A 114 -20.87 46.89 20.86
N THR A 115 -20.18 45.93 20.23
CA THR A 115 -20.16 45.80 18.75
C THR A 115 -21.28 44.88 18.29
N ARG A 116 -21.42 44.73 16.98
CA ARG A 116 -22.21 43.66 16.36
C ARG A 116 -21.35 42.38 16.23
N PRO A 117 -21.96 41.25 15.83
CA PRO A 117 -21.25 40.02 15.49
C PRO A 117 -20.29 40.15 14.31
N ASP A 118 -19.12 39.53 14.45
CA ASP A 118 -18.09 39.34 13.43
C ASP A 118 -17.87 37.84 13.19
N TYR A 119 -17.47 37.43 11.98
CA TYR A 119 -17.01 36.06 11.71
C TYR A 119 -15.80 35.75 12.59
N ALA A 120 -15.75 34.55 13.19
CA ALA A 120 -14.53 34.06 13.83
C ALA A 120 -14.23 32.61 13.43
N THR A 121 -13.03 32.41 12.87
CA THR A 121 -12.52 31.10 12.44
C THR A 121 -11.19 30.82 13.10
N ILE A 122 -11.04 29.61 13.64
CA ILE A 122 -9.89 29.19 14.44
C ILE A 122 -9.36 27.87 13.90
N LYS A 123 -8.02 27.72 13.88
CA LYS A 123 -7.37 26.43 13.62
C LYS A 123 -6.51 26.02 14.82
N TYR A 124 -6.74 24.82 15.33
CA TYR A 124 -5.91 24.12 16.30
C TYR A 124 -5.21 22.94 15.62
N ASN A 125 -4.09 22.46 16.16
CA ASN A 125 -3.56 21.15 15.76
C ASN A 125 -4.20 20.01 16.60
N SER A 126 -3.81 18.77 16.34
CA SER A 126 -4.41 17.59 17.00
C SER A 126 -4.19 17.51 18.52
N GLU A 127 -3.15 18.18 19.06
CA GLU A 127 -2.95 18.37 20.52
C GLU A 127 -3.66 19.63 21.08
N GLY A 128 -4.49 20.31 20.28
CA GLY A 128 -5.30 21.46 20.72
C GLY A 128 -4.54 22.77 20.78
N VAL A 129 -3.31 22.84 20.27
CA VAL A 129 -2.53 24.09 20.22
C VAL A 129 -3.06 24.97 19.08
N GLN A 130 -3.54 26.17 19.43
CA GLN A 130 -4.04 27.15 18.48
C GLN A 130 -2.94 27.60 17.52
N GLN A 131 -3.10 27.31 16.22
CA GLN A 131 -2.19 27.70 15.15
C GLN A 131 -2.47 29.13 14.68
N TRP A 132 -3.74 29.47 14.47
CA TRP A 132 -4.18 30.82 14.10
C TRP A 132 -5.66 31.05 14.43
N VAL A 133 -6.03 32.34 14.49
CA VAL A 133 -7.40 32.85 14.56
C VAL A 133 -7.54 33.93 13.50
N GLN A 134 -8.68 33.96 12.82
CA GLN A 134 -9.06 35.04 11.91
C GLN A 134 -10.45 35.56 12.28
N ILE A 135 -10.55 36.89 12.44
CA ILE A 135 -11.79 37.61 12.66
C ILE A 135 -12.07 38.44 11.40
N TYR A 136 -13.28 38.33 10.86
CA TYR A 136 -13.69 39.11 9.69
C TYR A 136 -14.94 39.96 10.03
N ASN A 137 -14.77 41.27 9.85
CA ASN A 137 -15.80 42.31 9.93
C ASN A 137 -15.93 42.94 8.53
N SER A 138 -17.16 43.10 8.06
CA SER A 138 -17.50 43.57 6.73
C SER A 138 -17.30 45.08 6.55
N PRO A 139 -17.17 45.58 5.31
CA PRO A 139 -17.15 47.02 5.05
C PRO A 139 -18.40 47.77 5.58
N GLY A 140 -19.53 47.09 5.75
CA GLY A 140 -20.74 47.63 6.36
C GLY A 140 -20.67 47.81 7.88
N ASN A 141 -19.73 47.15 8.57
CA ASN A 141 -19.62 47.13 10.04
C ASN A 141 -20.96 46.70 10.70
N GLY A 142 -21.64 45.73 10.08
CA GLY A 142 -22.96 45.26 10.49
C GLY A 142 -22.90 43.94 11.27
N ASP A 143 -23.94 43.11 11.14
CA ASP A 143 -23.95 41.76 11.71
C ASP A 143 -23.38 40.79 10.66
N ASP A 144 -22.23 40.20 10.95
CA ASP A 144 -21.57 39.23 10.07
C ASP A 144 -21.49 37.89 10.81
N ARG A 145 -22.09 36.82 10.26
CA ARG A 145 -22.13 35.51 10.92
C ARG A 145 -21.80 34.36 9.97
N ALA A 146 -20.75 33.60 10.29
CA ALA A 146 -20.45 32.34 9.62
C ALA A 146 -21.41 31.23 10.03
N LYS A 147 -21.65 30.29 9.12
CA LYS A 147 -22.58 29.18 9.28
C LYS A 147 -21.96 27.80 9.06
N SER A 148 -21.04 27.69 8.10
CA SER A 148 -20.47 26.41 7.68
C SER A 148 -19.04 26.59 7.18
N ILE A 149 -18.23 25.54 7.34
CA ILE A 149 -16.79 25.50 7.06
C ILE A 149 -16.46 24.27 6.19
N ALA A 150 -15.51 24.43 5.27
CA ALA A 150 -14.97 23.34 4.46
C ALA A 150 -13.45 23.49 4.33
N VAL A 151 -12.76 22.42 3.93
CA VAL A 151 -11.30 22.41 3.76
C VAL A 151 -10.93 21.70 2.45
N ASP A 152 -9.84 22.13 1.79
CA ASP A 152 -9.27 21.40 0.64
C ASP A 152 -8.07 20.53 1.02
N SER A 153 -7.60 19.72 0.07
CA SER A 153 -6.50 18.76 0.26
C SER A 153 -5.17 19.39 0.72
N ASP A 154 -4.99 20.69 0.48
CA ASP A 154 -3.81 21.46 0.87
C ASP A 154 -3.98 22.10 2.28
N GLY A 155 -5.07 21.76 2.98
CA GLY A 155 -5.42 22.27 4.30
C GLY A 155 -5.92 23.73 4.29
N ASN A 156 -6.28 24.29 3.13
CA ASN A 156 -6.85 25.64 3.07
C ASN A 156 -8.30 25.65 3.55
N VAL A 157 -8.64 26.62 4.38
CA VAL A 157 -9.95 26.70 5.04
C VAL A 157 -10.88 27.65 4.29
N TYR A 158 -12.11 27.21 4.02
CA TYR A 158 -13.17 27.97 3.40
C TYR A 158 -14.32 28.14 4.38
N VAL A 159 -14.87 29.34 4.47
CA VAL A 159 -15.92 29.70 5.43
C VAL A 159 -17.04 30.41 4.69
N THR A 160 -18.29 30.08 4.96
CA THR A 160 -19.45 30.80 4.41
C THR A 160 -20.46 31.19 5.49
N GLY A 161 -21.35 32.11 5.13
CA GLY A 161 -22.40 32.68 5.95
C GLY A 161 -22.91 33.97 5.32
N TYR A 162 -23.36 34.91 6.15
CA TYR A 162 -23.89 36.20 5.68
C TYR A 162 -23.22 37.39 6.37
N SER A 163 -23.11 38.51 5.67
CA SER A 163 -22.50 39.76 6.16
C SER A 163 -23.28 40.97 5.69
N PHE A 164 -23.14 42.09 6.39
CA PHE A 164 -23.89 43.31 6.11
C PHE A 164 -23.19 44.16 5.02
N GLY A 165 -23.78 44.25 3.82
CA GLY A 165 -23.07 44.68 2.61
C GLY A 165 -22.46 46.09 2.69
N ASN A 166 -23.26 47.12 2.99
CA ASN A 166 -22.79 48.52 2.98
C ASN A 166 -23.70 49.46 3.79
N VAL A 167 -23.13 50.45 4.48
CA VAL A 167 -23.78 51.39 5.42
C VAL A 167 -24.96 52.21 4.82
N THR A 168 -25.18 52.18 3.51
CA THR A 168 -26.27 52.91 2.82
C THR A 168 -27.56 52.12 2.61
N ILE A 169 -27.54 50.78 2.72
CA ILE A 169 -28.72 49.92 2.54
C ILE A 169 -28.65 48.82 3.63
N THR A 170 -29.78 48.35 4.15
CA THR A 170 -29.87 47.62 5.43
C THR A 170 -29.86 46.11 5.27
N ASP A 171 -28.98 45.62 4.40
CA ASP A 171 -29.17 44.38 3.64
C ASP A 171 -28.05 43.36 3.94
N TYR A 172 -28.33 42.07 3.73
CA TYR A 172 -27.38 40.97 3.99
C TYR A 172 -26.94 40.30 2.69
N ASP A 173 -25.62 40.23 2.46
CA ASP A 173 -24.97 39.52 1.36
C ASP A 173 -24.50 38.13 1.85
N TYR A 174 -24.43 37.12 0.97
CA TYR A 174 -23.53 35.97 1.24
C TYR A 174 -22.12 36.50 1.42
N THR A 175 -21.33 35.89 2.31
CA THR A 175 -19.89 36.13 2.35
C THR A 175 -19.14 34.82 2.49
N THR A 176 -18.31 34.53 1.47
CA THR A 176 -17.46 33.34 1.45
C THR A 176 -15.99 33.76 1.43
N ILE A 177 -15.18 33.16 2.31
CA ILE A 177 -13.79 33.54 2.54
C ILE A 177 -12.90 32.30 2.39
N LYS A 178 -11.75 32.44 1.71
CA LYS A 178 -10.66 31.44 1.75
C LYS A 178 -9.49 31.96 2.57
N TYR A 179 -9.04 31.16 3.52
CA TYR A 179 -7.77 31.29 4.23
C TYR A 179 -6.81 30.18 3.77
N SER A 180 -5.50 30.46 3.73
CA SER A 180 -4.52 29.38 3.55
C SER A 180 -4.47 28.46 4.77
N SER A 181 -3.80 27.30 4.66
CA SER A 181 -3.53 26.43 5.82
C SER A 181 -2.84 27.15 6.99
N THR A 182 -2.02 28.16 6.67
CA THR A 182 -1.37 29.09 7.62
C THR A 182 -2.24 30.29 8.07
N GLY A 183 -3.53 30.31 7.72
CA GLY A 183 -4.48 31.34 8.16
C GLY A 183 -4.43 32.66 7.39
N VAL A 184 -3.69 32.77 6.29
CA VAL A 184 -3.61 34.02 5.51
C VAL A 184 -4.81 34.12 4.57
N GLN A 185 -5.63 35.16 4.72
CA GLN A 185 -6.79 35.40 3.84
C GLN A 185 -6.34 35.54 2.38
N GLN A 186 -6.79 34.62 1.52
CA GLN A 186 -6.49 34.58 0.08
C GLN A 186 -7.49 35.41 -0.72
N TRP A 187 -8.78 35.25 -0.43
CA TRP A 187 -9.85 36.01 -1.06
C TRP A 187 -11.11 36.05 -0.19
N VAL A 188 -11.96 37.05 -0.47
CA VAL A 188 -13.34 37.18 0.01
C VAL A 188 -14.24 37.32 -1.21
N LYS A 189 -15.42 36.72 -1.18
CA LYS A 189 -16.48 36.82 -2.19
C LYS A 189 -17.77 37.21 -1.51
N THR A 190 -18.44 38.24 -2.00
CA THR A 190 -19.83 38.53 -1.63
C THR A 190 -20.76 38.22 -2.80
N TYR A 191 -22.02 37.93 -2.49
CA TYR A 191 -23.08 37.74 -3.46
C TYR A 191 -24.36 38.36 -2.91
N ASN A 192 -24.97 39.25 -3.69
CA ASN A 192 -26.20 39.97 -3.37
C ASN A 192 -27.18 39.85 -4.56
N GLY A 193 -27.75 38.67 -4.70
CA GLY A 193 -29.04 38.45 -5.31
C GLY A 193 -29.24 38.98 -6.73
N ASN A 194 -30.49 39.33 -7.01
CA ASN A 194 -30.91 40.16 -8.16
C ASN A 194 -31.93 41.21 -7.68
N GLY A 195 -32.03 41.43 -6.36
CA GLY A 195 -33.10 42.21 -5.74
C GLY A 195 -32.82 43.71 -5.75
N THR A 196 -33.67 44.43 -5.02
CA THR A 196 -33.58 45.88 -4.88
C THR A 196 -34.03 46.35 -3.49
N GLU A 197 -33.10 46.94 -2.74
CA GLU A 197 -33.27 47.59 -1.42
C GLU A 197 -34.08 46.76 -0.40
N ASN A 198 -33.38 46.15 0.56
CA ASN A 198 -33.88 45.14 1.51
C ASN A 198 -34.04 43.74 0.89
N ASP A 199 -33.15 43.37 -0.03
CA ASP A 199 -32.87 41.96 -0.33
C ASP A 199 -31.97 41.32 0.74
N GLU A 200 -32.35 40.13 1.22
CA GLU A 200 -31.59 39.33 2.18
C GLU A 200 -31.10 38.03 1.52
N ASP A 201 -29.78 37.92 1.34
CA ASP A 201 -29.08 36.75 0.87
C ASP A 201 -28.31 36.11 2.04
N ILE A 202 -28.73 34.92 2.47
CA ILE A 202 -28.13 34.20 3.62
C ILE A 202 -27.62 32.82 3.19
N ALA A 203 -26.30 32.63 3.20
CA ALA A 203 -25.68 31.33 2.97
C ALA A 203 -25.88 30.40 4.18
N ALA A 204 -26.22 29.14 3.90
CA ALA A 204 -26.45 28.09 4.89
C ALA A 204 -25.25 27.14 5.00
N ALA A 205 -24.79 26.59 3.87
CA ALA A 205 -23.81 25.50 3.84
C ALA A 205 -22.76 25.66 2.71
N ILE A 206 -21.57 25.10 2.93
CA ILE A 206 -20.46 25.04 1.96
C ILE A 206 -19.85 23.63 1.91
N VAL A 207 -19.47 23.17 0.72
CA VAL A 207 -18.69 21.94 0.52
C VAL A 207 -17.56 22.18 -0.50
N SER A 208 -16.46 21.44 -0.37
CA SER A 208 -15.30 21.44 -1.27
C SER A 208 -15.22 20.17 -2.12
N ASP A 209 -14.63 20.25 -3.31
CA ASP A 209 -14.22 19.06 -4.07
C ASP A 209 -12.69 18.84 -4.03
N SER A 210 -12.26 17.66 -4.50
CA SER A 210 -10.86 17.24 -4.58
C SER A 210 -10.00 18.05 -5.58
N GLN A 211 -10.55 19.07 -6.24
CA GLN A 211 -9.82 20.02 -7.07
C GLN A 211 -9.71 21.40 -6.39
N GLY A 212 -10.22 21.54 -5.16
CA GLY A 212 -10.28 22.78 -4.42
C GLY A 212 -11.31 23.78 -4.98
N ASN A 213 -12.30 23.33 -5.76
CA ASN A 213 -13.48 24.16 -5.98
C ASN A 213 -14.35 24.12 -4.72
N VAL A 214 -15.13 25.17 -4.48
CA VAL A 214 -16.14 25.19 -3.40
C VAL A 214 -17.51 25.57 -3.93
N TYR A 215 -18.52 24.98 -3.29
CA TYR A 215 -19.92 25.09 -3.63
C TYR A 215 -20.65 25.60 -2.40
N VAL A 216 -21.36 26.72 -2.54
CA VAL A 216 -22.07 27.42 -1.46
C VAL A 216 -23.56 27.44 -1.80
N THR A 217 -24.43 27.19 -0.82
CA THR A 217 -25.89 27.33 -0.99
C THR A 217 -26.55 28.11 0.15
N GLY A 218 -27.70 28.71 -0.12
CA GLY A 218 -28.47 29.51 0.83
C GLY A 218 -29.77 30.06 0.24
N VAL A 219 -30.48 30.87 1.02
CA VAL A 219 -31.61 31.69 0.53
C VAL A 219 -31.09 32.93 -0.21
N SER A 220 -31.73 33.32 -1.31
CA SER A 220 -31.52 34.62 -1.94
C SER A 220 -32.86 35.30 -2.18
N TYR A 221 -32.97 36.61 -1.94
CA TYR A 221 -34.26 37.30 -2.04
C TYR A 221 -34.60 37.73 -3.47
N ARG A 222 -35.86 37.55 -3.86
CA ARG A 222 -36.38 37.84 -5.18
C ARG A 222 -37.43 38.97 -5.12
N ASP A 223 -37.24 40.01 -5.93
CA ASP A 223 -38.07 41.24 -5.99
C ASP A 223 -39.55 41.01 -5.65
N ASN A 224 -39.94 41.36 -4.41
CA ASN A 224 -41.32 41.28 -3.90
C ASN A 224 -41.99 39.88 -3.94
N ASN A 225 -41.22 38.79 -4.05
CA ASN A 225 -41.74 37.44 -4.30
C ASN A 225 -41.05 36.32 -3.46
N GLY A 226 -40.47 36.67 -2.31
CA GLY A 226 -39.90 35.72 -1.35
C GLY A 226 -38.47 35.26 -1.67
N TYR A 227 -37.98 34.25 -0.94
CA TYR A 227 -36.63 33.72 -1.16
C TYR A 227 -36.63 32.55 -2.15
N GLU A 228 -35.53 32.39 -2.88
CA GLU A 228 -35.20 31.26 -3.75
C GLU A 228 -33.89 30.59 -3.29
N TYR A 229 -33.67 29.32 -3.60
CA TYR A 229 -32.34 28.72 -3.42
C TYR A 229 -31.36 29.47 -4.34
N ALA A 230 -30.19 29.87 -3.86
CA ALA A 230 -29.07 30.24 -4.72
C ALA A 230 -27.85 29.39 -4.40
N THR A 231 -27.28 28.74 -5.42
CA THR A 231 -26.13 27.84 -5.30
C THR A 231 -25.02 28.29 -6.23
N ILE A 232 -23.81 28.45 -5.71
CA ILE A 232 -22.69 29.11 -6.38
C ILE A 232 -21.46 28.21 -6.36
N LYS A 233 -20.79 28.04 -7.50
CA LYS A 233 -19.48 27.40 -7.59
C LYS A 233 -18.38 28.44 -7.76
N TYR A 234 -17.42 28.45 -6.84
CA TYR A 234 -16.13 29.14 -7.01
C TYR A 234 -15.02 28.11 -7.26
N ASN A 235 -14.04 28.44 -8.10
CA ASN A 235 -12.80 27.66 -8.15
C ASN A 235 -11.85 28.06 -7.00
N SER A 236 -10.74 27.33 -6.83
CA SER A 236 -9.75 27.55 -5.76
C SER A 236 -9.16 28.98 -5.70
N ALA A 237 -9.18 29.70 -6.83
CA ALA A 237 -8.77 31.11 -6.95
C ALA A 237 -9.89 32.12 -6.66
N GLY A 238 -11.08 31.66 -6.24
CA GLY A 238 -12.23 32.51 -5.95
C GLY A 238 -12.87 33.10 -7.21
N ILE A 239 -12.72 32.46 -8.37
CA ILE A 239 -13.41 32.87 -9.60
C ILE A 239 -14.71 32.08 -9.67
N GLU A 240 -15.83 32.80 -9.76
CA GLU A 240 -17.15 32.22 -10.00
C GLU A 240 -17.16 31.43 -11.32
N GLN A 241 -17.63 30.18 -11.27
CA GLN A 241 -17.74 29.29 -12.43
C GLN A 241 -19.18 29.24 -12.94
N TRP A 242 -20.14 29.18 -12.00
CA TRP A 242 -21.56 29.29 -12.27
C TRP A 242 -22.33 29.67 -11.00
N VAL A 243 -23.53 30.18 -11.22
CA VAL A 243 -24.57 30.45 -10.23
C VAL A 243 -25.84 29.79 -10.75
N GLN A 244 -26.52 29.01 -9.91
CA GLN A 244 -27.84 28.47 -10.19
C GLN A 244 -28.82 28.94 -9.13
N ARG A 245 -30.09 29.07 -9.52
CA ARG A 245 -31.19 29.34 -8.60
C ARG A 245 -32.35 28.40 -8.82
N TYR A 246 -33.00 28.00 -7.74
CA TYR A 246 -34.18 27.15 -7.78
C TYR A 246 -35.31 27.73 -6.93
N HIS A 247 -36.49 27.78 -7.51
CA HIS A 247 -37.72 28.28 -6.91
C HIS A 247 -38.92 27.57 -7.55
N ASP A 248 -39.83 27.08 -6.73
CA ASP A 248 -41.08 26.49 -7.22
C ASP A 248 -42.19 27.54 -7.34
N LEU A 249 -42.78 27.66 -8.54
CA LEU A 249 -43.77 28.69 -8.86
C LEU A 249 -45.12 28.57 -8.12
N ASN A 250 -45.35 27.49 -7.37
CA ASN A 250 -46.53 27.34 -6.51
C ASN A 250 -46.24 27.77 -5.07
N HIS A 251 -44.96 27.95 -4.73
CA HIS A 251 -44.48 28.29 -3.39
C HIS A 251 -44.05 29.76 -3.30
N SER A 252 -44.12 30.28 -2.08
CA SER A 252 -43.83 31.66 -1.72
C SER A 252 -42.43 31.87 -1.14
N SER A 253 -41.70 30.80 -0.80
CA SER A 253 -40.26 30.84 -0.48
C SER A 253 -39.63 29.45 -0.68
N SER A 254 -38.29 29.41 -0.76
CA SER A 254 -37.49 28.20 -0.85
C SER A 254 -36.20 28.39 -0.05
N ASN A 255 -36.01 27.58 1.00
CA ASN A 255 -34.92 27.71 1.98
C ASN A 255 -34.04 26.44 1.99
N PRO A 256 -32.81 26.44 1.44
CA PRO A 256 -31.92 25.29 1.48
C PRO A 256 -31.22 25.17 2.85
N SER A 257 -30.91 23.93 3.25
CA SER A 257 -30.31 23.59 4.55
C SER A 257 -28.94 22.92 4.42
N SER A 258 -28.78 21.97 3.49
CA SER A 258 -27.55 21.17 3.32
C SER A 258 -27.15 21.02 1.85
N ILE A 259 -25.86 20.77 1.61
CA ILE A 259 -25.22 20.60 0.30
C ILE A 259 -24.15 19.52 0.35
N THR A 260 -24.09 18.66 -0.67
CA THR A 260 -22.95 17.74 -0.86
C THR A 260 -22.51 17.69 -2.33
N VAL A 261 -21.32 17.13 -2.58
CA VAL A 261 -20.74 16.96 -3.91
C VAL A 261 -20.19 15.54 -4.07
N ASP A 262 -20.46 14.89 -5.21
CA ASP A 262 -19.93 13.55 -5.48
C ASP A 262 -18.55 13.55 -6.16
N ASN A 263 -17.95 12.36 -6.26
CA ASN A 263 -16.64 12.14 -6.89
C ASN A 263 -16.59 12.47 -8.41
N GLN A 264 -17.71 12.83 -9.05
CA GLN A 264 -17.76 13.35 -10.42
C GLN A 264 -18.02 14.87 -10.47
N GLY A 265 -18.14 15.51 -9.32
CA GLY A 265 -18.41 16.93 -9.15
C GLY A 265 -19.89 17.30 -9.36
N ASN A 266 -20.83 16.35 -9.33
CA ASN A 266 -22.25 16.71 -9.29
C ASN A 266 -22.61 17.19 -7.89
N VAL A 267 -23.47 18.20 -7.82
CA VAL A 267 -23.84 18.92 -6.60
C VAL A 267 -25.28 18.62 -6.25
N TYR A 268 -25.54 18.33 -4.99
CA TYR A 268 -26.87 18.01 -4.46
C TYR A 268 -27.19 18.99 -3.35
N VAL A 269 -28.36 19.63 -3.41
CA VAL A 269 -28.83 20.62 -2.41
C VAL A 269 -30.20 20.20 -1.93
N THR A 270 -30.44 20.23 -0.61
CA THR A 270 -31.78 20.00 -0.03
C THR A 270 -32.24 21.18 0.83
N GLY A 271 -33.52 21.16 1.19
CA GLY A 271 -34.15 22.11 2.09
C GLY A 271 -35.66 22.09 1.98
N SER A 272 -36.29 23.20 2.36
CA SER A 272 -37.74 23.32 2.52
C SER A 272 -38.33 24.39 1.61
N LEU A 273 -39.43 24.10 0.92
CA LEU A 273 -40.29 25.08 0.27
C LEU A 273 -41.33 25.62 1.25
N TYR A 274 -41.96 26.75 0.95
CA TYR A 274 -42.88 27.45 1.85
C TYR A 274 -44.15 27.91 1.13
N LEU A 275 -45.31 27.41 1.52
CA LEU A 275 -46.59 27.64 0.87
C LEU A 275 -47.47 28.64 1.63
N LEU A 276 -48.04 29.62 0.91
CA LEU A 276 -49.04 30.56 1.42
C LEU A 276 -50.44 30.20 0.90
N THR A 277 -51.35 29.88 1.82
CA THR A 277 -52.79 29.80 1.52
C THR A 277 -53.47 31.17 1.72
N ASP A 278 -54.59 31.42 1.02
CA ASP A 278 -55.12 32.78 0.86
C ASP A 278 -56.09 33.28 1.98
N SER A 279 -56.54 34.51 1.78
CA SER A 279 -57.50 35.41 2.46
C SER A 279 -58.41 35.01 3.65
N TYR A 280 -58.47 33.77 4.11
CA TYR A 280 -59.24 33.35 5.30
C TYR A 280 -58.41 32.96 6.54
N GLY A 281 -57.12 32.66 6.38
CA GLY A 281 -56.12 32.61 7.47
C GLY A 281 -55.98 31.26 8.19
N GLY A 282 -54.74 30.74 8.21
CA GLY A 282 -54.36 29.40 8.69
C GLY A 282 -54.39 28.37 7.55
N GLU A 283 -53.35 27.61 7.24
CA GLU A 283 -52.04 27.42 7.91
C GLU A 283 -50.84 27.80 6.99
N THR A 284 -49.63 27.72 7.56
CA THR A 284 -48.33 27.84 6.86
C THR A 284 -47.70 26.46 6.71
N LEU A 285 -47.26 26.10 5.50
CA LEU A 285 -46.97 24.71 5.13
C LEU A 285 -45.64 24.60 4.35
N TYR A 286 -45.01 23.41 4.37
CA TYR A 286 -43.66 23.20 3.82
C TYR A 286 -43.54 21.84 3.10
N ASP A 287 -42.82 21.81 1.97
CA ASP A 287 -42.38 20.60 1.25
C ASP A 287 -40.86 20.43 1.40
N TYR A 288 -40.32 19.21 1.47
CA TYR A 288 -38.90 18.99 1.12
C TYR A 288 -38.68 19.34 -0.37
N ALA A 289 -37.54 19.93 -0.72
CA ALA A 289 -37.08 20.00 -2.12
C ALA A 289 -35.57 19.73 -2.24
N THR A 290 -35.22 18.77 -3.11
CA THR A 290 -33.84 18.35 -3.39
C THR A 290 -33.51 18.51 -4.87
N VAL A 291 -32.40 19.19 -5.18
CA VAL A 291 -31.97 19.53 -6.54
C VAL A 291 -30.60 18.92 -6.84
N LYS A 292 -30.45 18.31 -8.01
CA LYS A 292 -29.15 17.84 -8.53
C LYS A 292 -28.67 18.74 -9.69
N TYR A 293 -27.47 19.28 -9.57
CA TYR A 293 -26.73 19.93 -10.65
C TYR A 293 -25.54 19.06 -11.07
N ASN A 294 -25.16 19.04 -12.35
CA ASN A 294 -23.88 18.47 -12.75
C ASN A 294 -22.72 19.44 -12.49
N SER A 295 -21.47 19.00 -12.68
CA SER A 295 -20.26 19.80 -12.40
C SER A 295 -20.13 21.11 -13.19
N ALA A 296 -20.86 21.24 -14.30
CA ALA A 296 -21.02 22.45 -15.11
C ALA A 296 -22.22 23.34 -14.70
N GLY A 297 -22.92 22.99 -13.62
CA GLY A 297 -24.05 23.74 -13.07
C GLY A 297 -25.38 23.50 -13.79
N VAL A 298 -25.49 22.49 -14.66
CA VAL A 298 -26.76 22.20 -15.35
C VAL A 298 -27.64 21.34 -14.44
N GLU A 299 -28.86 21.80 -14.14
CA GLU A 299 -29.88 21.01 -13.43
C GLU A 299 -30.12 19.67 -14.14
N GLN A 300 -30.09 18.58 -13.39
CA GLN A 300 -30.32 17.20 -13.88
C GLN A 300 -31.71 16.71 -13.49
N TRP A 301 -32.09 16.94 -12.23
CA TRP A 301 -33.43 16.67 -11.71
C TRP A 301 -33.71 17.50 -10.45
N VAL A 302 -35.00 17.61 -10.13
CA VAL A 302 -35.52 18.12 -8.86
C VAL A 302 -36.52 17.09 -8.33
N GLN A 303 -36.46 16.80 -7.04
CA GLN A 303 -37.46 16.01 -6.33
C GLN A 303 -38.02 16.74 -5.12
N LYS A 304 -39.23 16.34 -4.72
CA LYS A 304 -39.89 16.84 -3.52
C LYS A 304 -40.44 15.69 -2.69
N TYR A 305 -40.66 15.96 -1.40
CA TYR A 305 -41.38 15.07 -0.50
C TYR A 305 -42.34 15.91 0.37
N ASN A 306 -43.59 15.47 0.43
CA ASN A 306 -44.77 16.19 0.94
C ASN A 306 -45.56 15.18 1.82
N GLY A 307 -44.84 14.67 2.82
CA GLY A 307 -45.33 13.85 3.93
C GLY A 307 -46.22 12.67 3.57
N THR A 308 -47.22 12.46 4.43
CA THR A 308 -48.37 11.58 4.16
C THR A 308 -49.72 12.30 4.36
N ALA A 309 -49.72 13.50 4.95
CA ALA A 309 -50.87 14.40 5.01
C ALA A 309 -51.17 15.10 3.67
N GLY A 310 -50.17 15.21 2.78
CA GLY A 310 -50.29 15.97 1.53
C GLY A 310 -50.21 17.47 1.79
N ASP A 311 -50.83 18.28 0.91
CA ASP A 311 -50.79 19.76 0.84
C ASP A 311 -51.31 20.53 2.09
N PHE A 312 -51.25 19.93 3.28
CA PHE A 312 -51.56 20.45 4.60
C PHE A 312 -50.52 20.06 5.68
N SER A 313 -49.34 19.50 5.34
CA SER A 313 -48.24 19.23 6.28
C SER A 313 -47.14 20.31 6.33
N VAL A 314 -46.40 20.31 7.45
CA VAL A 314 -45.06 20.89 7.62
C VAL A 314 -44.01 19.80 7.41
N ASP A 315 -43.42 19.77 6.21
CA ASP A 315 -42.31 18.88 5.86
C ASP A 315 -41.03 19.69 5.63
N THR A 316 -40.03 19.51 6.51
CA THR A 316 -38.78 20.28 6.53
C THR A 316 -37.55 19.38 6.45
N ALA A 317 -36.78 19.53 5.36
CA ALA A 317 -35.53 18.79 5.18
C ALA A 317 -34.38 19.47 5.95
N SER A 318 -33.67 18.69 6.76
CA SER A 318 -32.55 19.18 7.59
C SER A 318 -31.20 18.94 6.93
N ASP A 319 -30.96 17.74 6.41
CA ASP A 319 -29.61 17.32 6.00
C ASP A 319 -29.62 16.23 4.90
N LEU A 320 -28.51 16.05 4.18
CA LEU A 320 -28.38 15.09 3.06
C LEU A 320 -26.98 14.49 2.91
N VAL A 321 -26.93 13.23 2.46
CA VAL A 321 -25.70 12.51 2.08
C VAL A 321 -25.86 11.78 0.74
N VAL A 322 -24.75 11.45 0.09
CA VAL A 322 -24.70 10.72 -1.19
C VAL A 322 -23.77 9.50 -1.07
N ASP A 323 -24.14 8.36 -1.66
CA ASP A 323 -23.26 7.19 -1.72
C ASP A 323 -22.39 7.14 -2.99
N ASN A 324 -21.41 6.23 -3.00
CA ASN A 324 -20.50 6.02 -4.13
C ASN A 324 -21.19 5.60 -5.45
N ASN A 325 -22.47 5.20 -5.42
CA ASN A 325 -23.28 4.92 -6.61
C ASN A 325 -24.12 6.14 -7.05
N GLY A 326 -24.02 7.27 -6.35
CA GLY A 326 -24.77 8.49 -6.61
C GLY A 326 -26.21 8.46 -6.08
N ASN A 327 -26.59 7.50 -5.22
CA ASN A 327 -27.89 7.57 -4.55
C ASN A 327 -27.85 8.64 -3.46
N VAL A 328 -28.93 9.40 -3.34
CA VAL A 328 -29.06 10.54 -2.42
C VAL A 328 -30.01 10.17 -1.29
N TYR A 329 -29.62 10.48 -0.06
CA TYR A 329 -30.40 10.23 1.15
C TYR A 329 -30.64 11.56 1.85
N VAL A 330 -31.89 11.90 2.11
CA VAL A 330 -32.30 13.18 2.70
C VAL A 330 -33.08 12.91 3.97
N THR A 331 -32.80 13.64 5.06
CA THR A 331 -33.50 13.48 6.34
C THR A 331 -34.10 14.80 6.83
N GLY A 332 -35.09 14.71 7.72
CA GLY A 332 -35.74 15.87 8.31
C GLY A 332 -36.98 15.51 9.11
N SER A 333 -37.86 16.49 9.31
CA SER A 333 -39.11 16.38 10.09
C SER A 333 -40.32 16.51 9.16
N SER A 334 -41.33 15.65 9.31
CA SER A 334 -42.47 15.58 8.38
C SER A 334 -43.77 15.18 9.09
N GLU A 335 -44.86 15.90 8.86
CA GLU A 335 -46.16 15.58 9.46
C GLU A 335 -46.87 14.40 8.76
N GLY A 336 -47.77 13.74 9.48
CA GLY A 336 -48.42 12.49 9.06
C GLY A 336 -49.91 12.46 9.40
N GLU A 337 -50.42 11.33 9.92
CA GLU A 337 -51.71 11.33 10.65
C GLU A 337 -51.57 11.95 12.07
N THR A 338 -50.34 12.32 12.46
CA THR A 338 -49.92 12.97 13.70
C THR A 338 -49.10 14.24 13.39
N ILE A 339 -48.66 14.93 14.44
CA ILE A 339 -47.56 15.92 14.41
C ILE A 339 -46.26 15.31 13.85
N SER A 340 -45.24 16.15 13.63
CA SER A 340 -44.03 15.78 12.87
C SER A 340 -43.33 14.52 13.39
N ASP A 341 -43.06 13.60 12.45
CA ASP A 341 -42.19 12.42 12.59
C ASP A 341 -40.80 12.74 12.01
N TYR A 342 -39.80 11.89 12.26
CA TYR A 342 -38.66 11.79 11.33
C TYR A 342 -39.18 11.34 9.96
N ALA A 343 -38.67 11.91 8.87
CA ALA A 343 -38.77 11.30 7.54
C ALA A 343 -37.44 11.31 6.80
N THR A 344 -37.03 10.13 6.33
CA THR A 344 -35.79 9.90 5.58
C THR A 344 -36.13 9.30 4.21
N VAL A 345 -35.66 9.91 3.13
CA VAL A 345 -36.01 9.57 1.74
C VAL A 345 -34.75 9.17 0.97
N LYS A 346 -34.81 8.08 0.21
CA LYS A 346 -33.75 7.69 -0.75
C LYS A 346 -34.18 7.94 -2.18
N TYR A 347 -33.37 8.67 -2.93
CA TYR A 347 -33.43 8.78 -4.39
C TYR A 347 -32.25 8.05 -5.03
N ASN A 348 -32.42 7.47 -6.22
CA ASN A 348 -31.28 6.96 -6.99
C ASN A 348 -30.56 8.09 -7.75
N ALA A 349 -29.47 7.78 -8.47
CA ALA A 349 -28.69 8.77 -9.21
C ALA A 349 -29.48 9.55 -10.29
N ASP A 350 -30.54 8.95 -10.85
CA ASP A 350 -31.49 9.55 -11.80
C ASP A 350 -32.61 10.35 -11.10
N GLY A 351 -32.62 10.40 -9.77
CA GLY A 351 -33.61 11.11 -8.96
C GLY A 351 -34.90 10.33 -8.73
N VAL A 352 -34.96 9.03 -9.03
CA VAL A 352 -36.16 8.21 -8.78
C VAL A 352 -36.18 7.79 -7.31
N GLU A 353 -37.27 8.08 -6.60
CA GLU A 353 -37.50 7.62 -5.22
C GLU A 353 -37.42 6.08 -5.15
N GLN A 354 -36.68 5.57 -4.17
CA GLN A 354 -36.48 4.13 -3.92
C GLN A 354 -37.23 3.68 -2.67
N TRP A 355 -37.19 4.48 -1.60
CA TRP A 355 -37.94 4.27 -0.37
C TRP A 355 -38.07 5.57 0.43
N VAL A 356 -39.07 5.58 1.33
CA VAL A 356 -39.25 6.55 2.40
C VAL A 356 -39.37 5.77 3.71
N GLN A 357 -38.67 6.20 4.75
CA GLN A 357 -38.82 5.70 6.12
C GLN A 357 -39.32 6.83 7.02
N ARG A 358 -40.17 6.48 7.99
CA ARG A 358 -40.71 7.39 9.01
C ARG A 358 -40.58 6.80 10.40
N TYR A 359 -40.39 7.66 11.40
CA TYR A 359 -40.30 7.25 12.80
C TYR A 359 -41.01 8.27 13.73
N ASN A 360 -41.99 7.75 14.47
CA ASN A 360 -42.97 8.44 15.32
C ASN A 360 -42.74 8.11 16.83
N GLY A 361 -41.47 7.87 17.17
CA GLY A 361 -41.04 7.68 18.55
C GLY A 361 -41.64 6.45 19.24
N ILE A 362 -41.67 6.54 20.57
CA ILE A 362 -42.48 5.66 21.44
C ILE A 362 -43.52 6.44 22.25
N GLY A 363 -43.37 7.77 22.36
CA GLY A 363 -44.37 8.68 22.90
C GLY A 363 -45.50 9.00 21.91
N ASN A 364 -45.28 8.87 20.61
CA ASN A 364 -46.13 9.40 19.54
C ASN A 364 -46.22 10.94 19.65
N GLY A 365 -45.06 11.58 19.74
CA GLY A 365 -44.89 13.01 20.01
C GLY A 365 -44.40 13.77 18.79
N GLU A 366 -43.75 14.92 19.01
CA GLU A 366 -43.04 15.63 17.96
C GLU A 366 -41.60 15.12 17.89
N ASP A 367 -41.24 14.49 16.77
CA ASP A 367 -39.92 13.91 16.55
C ASP A 367 -39.24 14.63 15.37
N ARG A 368 -38.01 15.13 15.57
CA ARG A 368 -37.28 15.92 14.57
C ARG A 368 -35.89 15.38 14.31
N ALA A 369 -35.62 14.96 13.06
CA ALA A 369 -34.28 14.56 12.63
C ALA A 369 -33.44 15.79 12.27
N ASN A 370 -32.21 15.87 12.78
CA ASN A 370 -31.33 17.03 12.64
C ASN A 370 -30.12 16.79 11.71
N SER A 371 -29.59 15.56 11.65
CA SER A 371 -28.36 15.22 10.92
C SER A 371 -28.37 13.77 10.40
N ILE A 372 -27.67 13.51 9.30
CA ILE A 372 -27.57 12.19 8.64
C ILE A 372 -26.12 11.86 8.23
N ALA A 373 -25.65 10.68 8.63
CA ALA A 373 -24.38 10.10 8.22
C ALA A 373 -24.57 8.80 7.41
N ILE A 374 -23.54 8.39 6.67
CA ILE A 374 -23.55 7.20 5.81
C ILE A 374 -22.24 6.42 5.95
N ASP A 375 -22.31 5.09 6.04
CA ASP A 375 -21.12 4.24 6.00
C ASP A 375 -20.80 3.72 4.59
N ASN A 376 -19.59 3.18 4.42
CA ASN A 376 -19.10 2.63 3.14
C ASN A 376 -19.97 1.49 2.57
N ASN A 377 -20.86 0.88 3.37
CA ASN A 377 -21.83 -0.12 2.93
C ASN A 377 -23.19 0.49 2.54
N SER A 378 -23.28 1.82 2.43
CA SER A 378 -24.51 2.59 2.22
C SER A 378 -25.59 2.37 3.29
N ASN A 379 -25.20 2.02 4.53
CA ASN A 379 -26.13 2.13 5.65
C ASN A 379 -26.22 3.57 6.12
N ILE A 380 -27.40 3.96 6.61
CA ILE A 380 -27.75 5.34 6.94
C ILE A 380 -27.97 5.48 8.43
N TYR A 381 -27.40 6.52 9.02
CA TYR A 381 -27.48 6.84 10.45
C TYR A 381 -28.14 8.21 10.60
N VAL A 382 -29.30 8.28 11.22
CA VAL A 382 -30.06 9.53 11.41
C VAL A 382 -30.13 9.83 12.91
N THR A 383 -29.83 11.06 13.32
CA THR A 383 -30.01 11.51 14.71
C THR A 383 -30.85 12.77 14.82
N GLY A 384 -31.32 13.06 16.03
CA GLY A 384 -32.23 14.16 16.35
C GLY A 384 -32.89 13.97 17.71
N VAL A 385 -34.13 14.45 17.85
CA VAL A 385 -34.95 14.32 19.06
C VAL A 385 -36.24 13.54 18.82
N SER A 386 -36.61 12.70 19.78
CA SER A 386 -37.94 12.06 19.81
C SER A 386 -38.52 12.10 21.20
N ILE A 387 -39.85 12.21 21.31
CA ILE A 387 -40.52 12.16 22.62
C ILE A 387 -40.69 10.70 23.05
N GLY A 388 -40.03 10.32 24.13
CA GLY A 388 -40.14 8.99 24.72
C GLY A 388 -41.39 8.81 25.60
N ASN A 389 -41.58 7.60 26.12
CA ASN A 389 -42.78 7.26 26.89
C ASN A 389 -42.66 7.73 28.35
N SER A 390 -43.30 8.86 28.65
CA SER A 390 -43.24 9.57 29.95
C SER A 390 -41.91 10.28 30.25
N THR A 391 -41.10 10.49 29.22
CA THR A 391 -39.93 11.38 29.19
C THR A 391 -40.27 12.66 28.42
N LEU A 392 -39.29 13.52 28.10
CA LEU A 392 -39.49 14.69 27.23
C LEU A 392 -38.81 14.41 25.86
N ASN A 393 -38.17 15.40 25.25
CA ASN A 393 -37.31 15.16 24.09
C ASN A 393 -36.10 14.34 24.54
N ASP A 394 -35.93 13.13 24.01
CA ASP A 394 -34.75 12.28 24.20
C ASP A 394 -33.93 12.27 22.90
N TYR A 395 -32.59 12.15 22.97
CA TYR A 395 -31.78 11.89 21.76
C TYR A 395 -32.27 10.59 21.13
N THR A 396 -32.50 10.57 19.81
CA THR A 396 -32.85 9.33 19.11
C THR A 396 -32.05 9.14 17.83
N THR A 397 -31.31 8.03 17.78
CA THR A 397 -30.48 7.64 16.64
C THR A 397 -30.98 6.34 16.03
N ILE A 398 -31.09 6.29 14.70
CA ILE A 398 -31.63 5.17 13.93
C ILE A 398 -30.62 4.73 12.89
N LYS A 399 -30.38 3.42 12.78
CA LYS A 399 -29.71 2.84 11.60
C LYS A 399 -30.72 2.24 10.64
N TYR A 400 -30.62 2.60 9.36
CA TYR A 400 -31.23 1.90 8.24
C TYR A 400 -30.17 1.19 7.38
N ASN A 401 -30.50 0.07 6.75
CA ASN A 401 -29.66 -0.49 5.69
C ASN A 401 -29.88 0.23 4.35
N ALA A 402 -29.08 -0.10 3.33
CA ALA A 402 -29.19 0.50 1.99
C ALA A 402 -30.57 0.28 1.30
N ALA A 403 -31.34 -0.73 1.73
CA ALA A 403 -32.70 -1.03 1.27
C ALA A 403 -33.80 -0.32 2.09
N GLY A 404 -33.43 0.40 3.16
CA GLY A 404 -34.33 1.15 4.02
C GLY A 404 -34.83 0.39 5.27
N ASP A 405 -34.47 -0.88 5.45
CA ASP A 405 -34.90 -1.62 6.64
C ASP A 405 -34.20 -1.05 7.89
N SER A 406 -34.96 -0.68 8.91
CA SER A 406 -34.38 -0.29 10.21
C SER A 406 -33.66 -1.48 10.84
N GLN A 407 -32.38 -1.29 11.17
CA GLN A 407 -31.53 -2.30 11.79
C GLN A 407 -31.58 -2.21 13.32
N TRP A 408 -31.55 -0.99 13.85
CA TRP A 408 -31.73 -0.67 15.26
C TRP A 408 -32.18 0.79 15.45
N VAL A 409 -32.78 1.06 16.60
CA VAL A 409 -33.07 2.40 17.13
C VAL A 409 -32.52 2.45 18.55
N GLN A 410 -31.82 3.52 18.91
CA GLN A 410 -31.26 3.73 20.24
C GLN A 410 -31.63 5.14 20.73
N THR A 411 -32.08 5.22 21.99
CA THR A 411 -32.58 6.44 22.62
C THR A 411 -31.76 6.77 23.86
N TYR A 412 -31.23 7.99 23.95
CA TYR A 412 -30.52 8.49 25.14
C TYR A 412 -31.34 9.59 25.82
N ASN A 413 -31.75 9.30 27.05
CA ASN A 413 -32.38 10.21 28.00
C ASN A 413 -31.32 10.55 29.07
N GLY A 414 -31.01 11.83 29.20
CA GLY A 414 -29.94 12.36 30.03
C GLY A 414 -30.18 12.15 31.52
N THR A 415 -29.10 12.24 32.30
CA THR A 415 -29.18 11.96 33.76
C THR A 415 -30.18 12.85 34.51
N GLY A 416 -30.51 14.03 33.99
CA GLY A 416 -31.52 14.93 34.54
C GLY A 416 -32.98 14.53 34.26
N ASN A 417 -33.24 13.62 33.32
CA ASN A 417 -34.58 13.24 32.82
C ASN A 417 -35.42 14.47 32.44
N ASN A 418 -34.98 15.18 31.42
CA ASN A 418 -35.55 16.45 30.95
C ASN A 418 -35.51 16.47 29.41
N ASP A 419 -35.52 17.63 28.76
CA ASP A 419 -35.22 17.71 27.32
C ASP A 419 -33.71 17.49 27.04
N ASP A 420 -33.42 16.72 26.00
CA ASP A 420 -32.08 16.40 25.50
C ASP A 420 -32.08 16.44 23.95
N TYR A 421 -31.17 17.20 23.34
CA TYR A 421 -31.15 17.47 21.89
C TYR A 421 -29.90 16.95 21.18
N GLY A 422 -30.02 15.85 20.43
CA GLY A 422 -28.97 15.38 19.51
C GLY A 422 -28.86 16.30 18.28
N THR A 423 -27.66 16.81 17.98
CA THR A 423 -27.43 17.81 16.92
C THR A 423 -26.69 17.27 15.70
N ALA A 424 -25.69 16.40 15.88
CA ALA A 424 -24.87 15.85 14.80
C ALA A 424 -24.54 14.37 15.02
N VAL A 425 -24.37 13.62 13.93
CA VAL A 425 -23.93 12.21 13.93
C VAL A 425 -22.83 12.00 12.90
N GLU A 426 -21.82 11.20 13.26
CA GLU A 426 -20.80 10.66 12.35
C GLU A 426 -20.62 9.16 12.51
N VAL A 427 -19.98 8.52 11.53
CA VAL A 427 -19.64 7.09 11.55
C VAL A 427 -18.21 6.85 11.09
N ASP A 428 -17.44 6.04 11.82
CA ASP A 428 -16.07 5.70 11.42
C ASP A 428 -16.00 4.52 10.43
N ASN A 429 -14.82 4.32 9.83
CA ASN A 429 -14.54 3.24 8.87
C ASN A 429 -14.76 1.82 9.43
N ILE A 430 -14.93 1.63 10.75
CA ILE A 430 -15.25 0.35 11.39
C ILE A 430 -16.70 0.26 11.88
N GLY A 431 -17.52 1.29 11.66
CA GLY A 431 -18.95 1.30 11.95
C GLY A 431 -19.30 1.65 13.40
N ASN A 432 -18.41 2.29 14.18
CA ASN A 432 -18.87 2.98 15.38
C ASN A 432 -19.60 4.26 14.98
N VAL A 433 -20.69 4.56 15.69
CA VAL A 433 -21.51 5.76 15.46
C VAL A 433 -21.27 6.73 16.62
N TYR A 434 -20.94 7.97 16.30
CA TYR A 434 -20.67 9.03 17.25
C TYR A 434 -21.77 10.07 17.15
N VAL A 435 -22.42 10.39 18.27
CA VAL A 435 -23.55 11.34 18.31
C VAL A 435 -23.23 12.41 19.34
N THR A 436 -23.40 13.68 18.98
CA THR A 436 -23.29 14.79 19.93
C THR A 436 -24.60 15.56 20.05
N GLY A 437 -24.72 16.30 21.14
CA GLY A 437 -25.87 17.13 21.43
C GLY A 437 -25.71 17.85 22.77
N PHE A 438 -26.78 18.50 23.20
CA PHE A 438 -26.85 19.15 24.52
C PHE A 438 -28.01 18.58 25.34
N SER A 439 -27.74 18.31 26.62
CA SER A 439 -28.52 17.40 27.45
C SER A 439 -28.57 17.86 28.91
N VAL A 440 -29.65 17.66 29.65
CA VAL A 440 -29.73 18.10 31.05
C VAL A 440 -29.05 17.12 32.02
N GLY A 441 -28.09 17.64 32.80
CA GLY A 441 -27.33 16.86 33.77
C GLY A 441 -27.99 16.74 35.15
N ILE A 442 -27.37 15.94 36.04
CA ILE A 442 -27.50 16.10 37.49
C ILE A 442 -26.22 16.77 38.01
N PRO A 443 -26.29 17.93 38.69
CA PRO A 443 -27.52 18.62 39.11
C PRO A 443 -28.18 19.43 37.98
N ILE A 444 -29.51 19.35 37.89
CA ILE A 444 -30.37 20.06 36.90
C ILE A 444 -30.28 21.60 36.92
N THR A 445 -29.34 22.17 37.69
CA THR A 445 -29.10 23.61 37.83
C THR A 445 -28.05 24.15 36.86
N SER A 446 -27.25 23.30 36.20
CA SER A 446 -26.40 23.72 35.07
C SER A 446 -27.23 24.01 33.81
N GLY A 447 -28.42 23.43 33.67
CA GLY A 447 -29.21 23.52 32.45
C GLY A 447 -28.81 22.42 31.49
N TYR A 448 -28.44 22.77 30.26
CA TYR A 448 -27.91 21.81 29.29
C TYR A 448 -26.38 21.74 29.40
N ASP A 449 -25.79 20.56 29.46
CA ASP A 449 -24.35 20.35 29.24
C ASP A 449 -24.17 19.65 27.88
N TYR A 450 -22.99 19.72 27.25
CA TYR A 450 -22.72 18.86 26.09
C TYR A 450 -22.82 17.38 26.54
N ALA A 451 -23.43 16.51 25.72
CA ALA A 451 -23.30 15.07 25.87
C ALA A 451 -23.03 14.40 24.52
N THR A 452 -21.93 13.66 24.45
CA THR A 452 -21.42 12.95 23.29
C THR A 452 -21.38 11.45 23.58
N ILE A 453 -21.83 10.64 22.64
CA ILE A 453 -22.11 9.22 22.82
C ILE A 453 -21.40 8.42 21.74
N LYS A 454 -20.80 7.28 22.11
CA LYS A 454 -20.32 6.27 21.16
C LYS A 454 -21.19 5.02 21.22
N TYR A 455 -21.73 4.65 20.07
CA TYR A 455 -22.38 3.37 19.86
C TYR A 455 -21.44 2.46 19.04
N SER A 456 -21.04 1.31 19.58
CA SER A 456 -20.39 0.26 18.80
C SER A 456 -21.42 -0.70 18.23
N GLN A 457 -21.26 -1.06 16.98
CA GLN A 457 -22.02 -2.15 16.38
C GLN A 457 -21.28 -3.47 16.61
N PRO A 458 -21.98 -4.62 16.71
CA PRO A 458 -21.35 -5.92 16.58
C PRO A 458 -20.74 -6.04 15.17
N THR A 459 -19.49 -5.65 15.03
CA THR A 459 -18.74 -5.83 13.79
C THR A 459 -18.66 -7.33 13.50
N ALA A 460 -18.85 -7.71 12.24
CA ALA A 460 -18.47 -9.05 11.82
C ALA A 460 -16.97 -9.21 12.14
N PRO A 461 -16.54 -10.28 12.83
CA PRO A 461 -15.16 -10.38 13.29
C PRO A 461 -14.18 -10.22 12.13
N ARG A 462 -13.28 -9.24 12.21
CA ARG A 462 -12.21 -9.05 11.21
C ARG A 462 -11.31 -10.28 11.24
N TYR A 463 -11.52 -11.20 10.29
CA TYR A 463 -10.76 -12.43 10.22
C TYR A 463 -9.26 -12.12 9.99
N PRO A 464 -8.34 -12.81 10.66
CA PRO A 464 -6.92 -12.53 10.50
C PRO A 464 -6.43 -12.74 9.07
N VAL A 465 -5.76 -11.72 8.52
CA VAL A 465 -5.22 -11.68 7.16
C VAL A 465 -3.75 -12.09 7.18
N PHE A 466 -3.41 -13.10 6.39
CA PHE A 466 -2.05 -13.60 6.22
C PHE A 466 -1.47 -13.16 4.89
N ILE A 467 -0.29 -12.53 4.91
CA ILE A 467 0.49 -12.23 3.70
C ILE A 467 1.60 -13.28 3.59
N VAL A 468 1.53 -14.13 2.56
CA VAL A 468 2.54 -15.17 2.29
C VAL A 468 3.39 -14.75 1.07
N PRO A 469 4.62 -14.27 1.28
CA PRO A 469 5.44 -13.69 0.21
C PRO A 469 6.02 -14.75 -0.75
N GLY A 470 6.53 -14.26 -1.88
CA GLY A 470 7.32 -15.07 -2.82
C GLY A 470 8.73 -15.40 -2.31
N ILE A 471 9.41 -16.28 -3.04
CA ILE A 471 10.83 -16.59 -2.89
C ILE A 471 11.68 -15.31 -2.95
N ALA A 472 12.77 -15.27 -2.16
CA ALA A 472 13.57 -14.07 -1.90
C ALA A 472 12.81 -12.87 -1.29
N GLY A 473 11.50 -12.95 -1.07
CA GLY A 473 10.72 -11.94 -0.34
C GLY A 473 11.01 -11.90 1.16
N THR A 474 11.95 -12.71 1.67
CA THR A 474 12.31 -12.78 3.09
C THR A 474 13.82 -12.98 3.31
N TYR A 475 14.34 -12.41 4.40
CA TYR A 475 15.77 -12.23 4.68
C TYR A 475 16.06 -12.48 6.17
N ALA A 476 17.33 -12.69 6.55
CA ALA A 476 17.72 -12.65 7.97
C ALA A 476 17.36 -11.31 8.62
N ALA A 477 16.76 -11.34 9.81
CA ALA A 477 16.24 -10.15 10.50
C ALA A 477 17.32 -9.15 10.96
N ASN A 478 18.56 -9.61 11.18
CA ASN A 478 19.74 -8.75 11.45
C ASN A 478 21.05 -9.57 11.34
N LEU A 479 22.21 -8.89 11.44
CA LEU A 479 23.54 -9.50 11.34
C LEU A 479 23.79 -10.67 12.33
N ASN A 480 23.22 -10.64 13.54
CA ASN A 480 23.40 -11.73 14.51
C ASN A 480 22.77 -13.05 14.01
N TYR A 481 21.78 -12.94 13.11
CA TYR A 481 21.13 -14.07 12.47
C TYR A 481 21.68 -14.37 11.07
N ASP A 482 22.32 -13.44 10.35
CA ASP A 482 22.84 -13.65 8.97
C ASP A 482 23.72 -14.90 8.85
N LEU A 483 24.80 -15.01 9.63
CA LEU A 483 25.68 -16.19 9.59
C LEU A 483 24.96 -17.48 10.05
N GLY A 484 24.05 -17.35 11.02
CA GLY A 484 23.23 -18.46 11.50
C GLY A 484 22.29 -18.98 10.42
N TRP A 485 21.63 -18.08 9.69
CA TRP A 485 20.76 -18.37 8.54
C TRP A 485 21.57 -19.00 7.42
N LEU A 486 22.68 -18.40 6.98
CA LEU A 486 23.54 -18.96 5.92
C LEU A 486 23.99 -20.41 6.20
N LEU A 487 24.30 -20.75 7.46
CA LEU A 487 24.80 -22.07 7.87
C LEU A 487 23.72 -23.03 8.42
N LYS A 488 22.49 -22.56 8.67
CA LYS A 488 21.36 -23.38 9.10
C LYS A 488 20.09 -22.99 8.35
N ARG A 489 19.52 -23.95 7.62
CA ARG A 489 18.15 -23.85 7.12
C ARG A 489 17.17 -24.37 8.16
N GLY A 490 16.00 -23.75 8.25
CA GLY A 490 15.06 -24.02 9.35
C GLY A 490 15.43 -23.29 10.64
N ILE A 491 15.26 -21.97 10.64
CA ILE A 491 15.49 -21.10 11.80
C ILE A 491 14.16 -20.52 12.30
N SER A 492 14.16 -19.89 13.47
CA SER A 492 12.93 -19.32 14.04
C SER A 492 12.37 -18.21 13.13
N PRO A 493 11.04 -18.05 13.01
CA PRO A 493 10.42 -16.90 12.35
C PRO A 493 11.00 -15.55 12.80
N ASP A 494 11.30 -15.39 14.09
CA ASP A 494 11.91 -14.16 14.66
C ASP A 494 13.31 -13.83 14.14
N SER A 495 13.95 -14.80 13.46
CA SER A 495 15.24 -14.62 12.80
C SER A 495 15.10 -14.20 11.33
N ILE A 496 13.88 -14.04 10.83
CA ILE A 496 13.53 -13.75 9.43
C ILE A 496 12.60 -12.52 9.36
N GLN A 497 12.84 -11.64 8.40
CA GLN A 497 12.00 -10.46 8.09
C GLN A 497 11.56 -10.47 6.63
N ILE A 498 10.55 -9.65 6.31
CA ILE A 498 10.12 -9.34 4.93
C ILE A 498 11.23 -8.57 4.18
N ASP A 499 11.20 -8.57 2.86
CA ASP A 499 12.19 -7.91 2.01
C ASP A 499 12.41 -6.41 2.32
N PRO A 500 13.57 -6.03 2.93
CA PRO A 500 13.85 -4.65 3.28
C PRO A 500 14.43 -3.83 2.11
N LEU A 501 14.64 -4.46 0.94
CA LEU A 501 15.30 -3.87 -0.23
C LEU A 501 14.30 -3.59 -1.35
N GLY A 502 13.55 -4.63 -1.79
CA GLY A 502 12.58 -4.52 -2.87
C GLY A 502 11.23 -3.97 -2.42
N ARG A 503 10.86 -4.10 -1.14
CA ARG A 503 9.64 -3.52 -0.53
C ARG A 503 8.34 -3.88 -1.26
N VAL A 504 8.33 -4.99 -2.00
CA VAL A 504 7.24 -5.44 -2.89
C VAL A 504 5.90 -5.61 -2.16
N TYR A 505 5.95 -5.82 -0.85
CA TYR A 505 4.79 -6.04 0.01
C TYR A 505 4.46 -4.84 0.90
N ASP A 506 5.31 -3.80 0.95
CA ASP A 506 5.13 -2.64 1.84
C ASP A 506 3.78 -1.96 1.55
N ASP A 507 3.42 -1.76 0.27
CA ASP A 507 2.18 -1.09 -0.11
C ASP A 507 0.92 -1.79 0.42
N ILE A 508 0.73 -3.10 0.14
CA ILE A 508 -0.43 -3.85 0.65
C ILE A 508 -0.41 -4.02 2.18
N ILE A 509 0.78 -4.04 2.79
CA ILE A 509 0.92 -4.05 4.26
C ILE A 509 0.43 -2.72 4.85
N ILE A 510 0.89 -1.59 4.31
CA ILE A 510 0.52 -0.24 4.74
C ILE A 510 -0.98 0.00 4.53
N THR A 511 -1.55 -0.43 3.40
CA THR A 511 -3.00 -0.37 3.15
C THR A 511 -3.82 -1.08 4.22
N LEU A 512 -3.40 -2.28 4.66
CA LEU A 512 -4.11 -2.99 5.72
C LEU A 512 -3.90 -2.31 7.09
N GLU A 513 -2.72 -1.76 7.37
CA GLU A 513 -2.45 -0.99 8.59
C GLU A 513 -3.26 0.33 8.65
N ASN A 514 -3.38 1.06 7.54
CA ASN A 514 -4.23 2.25 7.41
C ASN A 514 -5.71 1.93 7.67
N LEU A 515 -6.16 0.74 7.27
CA LEU A 515 -7.52 0.25 7.53
C LEU A 515 -7.69 -0.33 8.94
N GLY A 516 -6.68 -0.25 9.80
CA GLY A 516 -6.73 -0.65 11.21
C GLY A 516 -6.49 -2.13 11.47
N TYR A 517 -5.69 -2.82 10.64
CA TYR A 517 -5.10 -4.11 11.00
C TYR A 517 -3.75 -3.93 11.72
N GLU A 518 -3.49 -4.75 12.74
CA GLU A 518 -2.29 -4.71 13.59
C GLU A 518 -1.40 -5.94 13.36
N LYS A 519 -0.11 -5.72 13.05
CA LYS A 519 0.87 -6.80 12.87
C LYS A 519 1.02 -7.65 14.13
N GLY A 520 0.74 -8.96 14.01
CA GLY A 520 0.82 -9.93 15.10
C GLY A 520 -0.45 -10.07 15.94
N LYS A 521 -1.52 -9.33 15.61
CA LYS A 521 -2.85 -9.46 16.22
C LYS A 521 -3.83 -10.06 15.22
N ASP A 522 -4.03 -9.37 14.10
CA ASP A 522 -4.93 -9.75 13.00
C ASP A 522 -4.26 -9.62 11.61
N LEU A 523 -3.13 -8.92 11.47
CA LEU A 523 -2.26 -9.00 10.29
C LEU A 523 -1.02 -9.88 10.53
N PHE A 524 -0.80 -10.90 9.71
CA PHE A 524 0.31 -11.85 9.84
C PHE A 524 1.15 -11.94 8.57
N VAL A 525 2.31 -11.29 8.55
CA VAL A 525 3.30 -11.40 7.48
C VAL A 525 4.12 -12.66 7.68
N VAL A 526 3.89 -13.70 6.86
CA VAL A 526 4.40 -15.06 7.03
C VAL A 526 5.86 -15.14 6.56
N ASN A 527 6.80 -14.67 7.40
CA ASN A 527 8.23 -14.74 7.09
C ASN A 527 8.74 -16.19 7.20
N TYR A 528 9.04 -16.83 6.07
CA TYR A 528 9.55 -18.21 5.99
C TYR A 528 10.95 -18.29 5.36
N ASP A 529 11.67 -19.38 5.62
CA ASP A 529 12.98 -19.64 5.00
C ASP A 529 12.79 -20.24 3.60
N TRP A 530 12.77 -19.39 2.55
CA TRP A 530 12.53 -19.80 1.15
C TRP A 530 13.55 -20.80 0.58
N ARG A 531 14.62 -21.11 1.32
CA ARG A 531 15.62 -22.15 1.02
C ARG A 531 15.17 -23.56 1.42
N LEU A 532 13.97 -23.70 1.98
CA LEU A 532 13.28 -24.96 2.26
C LEU A 532 12.16 -25.21 1.25
N THR A 533 11.91 -26.47 0.91
CA THR A 533 10.81 -26.85 0.00
C THR A 533 9.46 -26.48 0.62
N PRO A 534 8.40 -26.22 -0.18
CA PRO A 534 7.10 -25.84 0.36
C PRO A 534 6.55 -26.89 1.34
N GLY A 535 6.71 -28.17 0.99
CA GLY A 535 6.41 -29.34 1.82
C GLY A 535 7.35 -30.53 1.55
N PRO A 536 7.03 -31.71 2.12
CA PRO A 536 7.67 -32.98 1.80
C PRO A 536 7.29 -33.50 0.41
N ILE A 537 7.84 -34.66 0.03
CA ILE A 537 7.47 -35.43 -1.18
C ILE A 537 7.21 -36.87 -0.72
N ASP A 538 5.95 -37.29 -0.72
CA ASP A 538 5.53 -38.68 -0.44
C ASP A 538 5.74 -39.62 -1.63
N ASN A 539 5.88 -39.07 -2.84
CA ASN A 539 6.08 -39.76 -4.14
C ASN A 539 4.79 -40.40 -4.71
N ILE A 540 3.63 -39.99 -4.20
CA ILE A 540 2.34 -40.18 -4.86
C ILE A 540 2.08 -38.93 -5.72
N ILE A 541 1.16 -39.05 -6.68
CA ILE A 541 0.63 -37.94 -7.48
C ILE A 541 -0.90 -38.12 -7.44
N ASP A 542 -1.51 -37.67 -6.35
CA ASP A 542 -2.95 -37.78 -6.11
C ASP A 542 -3.62 -36.45 -5.73
N GLY A 543 -2.86 -35.41 -5.35
CA GLY A 543 -3.37 -34.10 -4.94
C GLY A 543 -3.36 -33.87 -3.42
N ARG A 544 -2.79 -34.79 -2.63
CA ARG A 544 -2.72 -34.72 -1.16
C ARG A 544 -1.28 -34.92 -0.66
N ILE A 545 -0.80 -33.96 0.13
CA ILE A 545 0.55 -33.97 0.73
C ILE A 545 0.53 -34.77 2.04
N ASP A 546 1.07 -35.98 2.00
CA ASP A 546 1.17 -36.87 3.17
C ASP A 546 2.27 -36.40 4.15
N GLY A 547 2.10 -36.68 5.44
CA GLY A 547 3.11 -36.41 6.48
C GLY A 547 3.11 -34.99 7.07
N VAL A 548 2.32 -34.05 6.53
CA VAL A 548 2.07 -32.74 7.15
C VAL A 548 0.74 -32.78 7.92
N THR A 549 0.79 -32.48 9.22
CA THR A 549 -0.35 -32.58 10.16
C THR A 549 -0.41 -31.35 11.07
N GLY A 550 -1.56 -31.06 11.68
CA GLY A 550 -1.69 -29.92 12.60
C GLY A 550 -0.67 -29.93 13.75
N VAL A 551 -0.35 -31.13 14.26
CA VAL A 551 0.64 -31.34 15.34
C VAL A 551 2.08 -31.17 14.85
N SER A 552 2.40 -31.54 13.59
CA SER A 552 3.76 -31.36 13.07
C SER A 552 4.05 -29.88 12.78
N LEU A 553 3.11 -29.16 12.16
CA LEU A 553 3.21 -27.72 11.92
C LEU A 553 3.40 -26.91 13.22
N SER A 554 2.63 -27.25 14.25
CA SER A 554 2.62 -26.53 15.53
C SER A 554 3.78 -26.89 16.48
N SER A 555 4.69 -27.78 16.06
CA SER A 555 5.77 -28.37 16.87
C SER A 555 6.96 -27.44 17.13
N GLY A 556 7.10 -26.34 16.40
CA GLY A 556 8.28 -25.47 16.44
C GLY A 556 9.51 -26.04 15.73
N GLN A 557 9.32 -27.08 14.90
CA GLN A 557 10.33 -27.52 13.91
C GLN A 557 10.01 -26.90 12.55
N PHE A 558 11.02 -26.33 11.89
CA PHE A 558 10.88 -25.63 10.62
C PHE A 558 11.66 -26.39 9.55
N ASN A 559 11.07 -27.47 9.04
CA ASN A 559 11.66 -28.35 8.02
C ASN A 559 11.24 -27.93 6.59
N TYR A 560 10.08 -27.28 6.47
CA TYR A 560 9.45 -26.90 5.22
C TYR A 560 8.90 -25.47 5.28
N GLY A 561 8.58 -24.88 4.13
CA GLY A 561 7.91 -23.56 4.07
C GLY A 561 6.56 -23.57 4.78
N VAL A 562 5.80 -24.66 4.68
CA VAL A 562 4.49 -24.82 5.33
C VAL A 562 4.54 -24.79 6.86
N ASP A 563 5.66 -25.20 7.48
CA ASP A 563 5.82 -25.16 8.94
C ASP A 563 5.77 -23.72 9.49
N TYR A 564 6.26 -22.74 8.72
CA TYR A 564 6.17 -21.32 9.08
C TYR A 564 4.72 -20.83 9.02
N LEU A 565 4.00 -21.13 7.93
CA LEU A 565 2.59 -20.76 7.79
C LEU A 565 1.76 -21.34 8.94
N GLY A 566 1.93 -22.63 9.25
CA GLY A 566 1.26 -23.26 10.39
C GLY A 566 1.64 -22.69 11.76
N TRP A 567 2.87 -22.20 11.94
CA TRP A 567 3.27 -21.48 13.16
C TRP A 567 2.56 -20.12 13.27
N TYR A 568 2.52 -19.32 12.20
CA TYR A 568 1.80 -18.03 12.21
C TYR A 568 0.29 -18.25 12.44
N ILE A 569 -0.32 -19.24 11.79
CA ILE A 569 -1.74 -19.59 12.01
C ILE A 569 -1.99 -20.00 13.46
N LYS A 570 -1.09 -20.78 14.07
CA LYS A 570 -1.16 -21.11 15.51
C LYS A 570 -1.11 -19.86 16.39
N GLN A 571 -0.25 -18.89 16.10
CA GLN A 571 -0.19 -17.63 16.86
C GLN A 571 -1.50 -16.83 16.72
N ALA A 572 -2.10 -16.77 15.53
CA ALA A 572 -3.43 -16.16 15.36
C ALA A 572 -4.51 -16.88 16.17
N CYS A 573 -4.53 -18.22 16.20
CA CYS A 573 -5.47 -18.98 17.04
C CYS A 573 -5.25 -18.73 18.54
N GLU A 574 -3.99 -18.57 18.97
CA GLU A 574 -3.63 -18.30 20.36
C GLU A 574 -3.98 -16.87 20.77
N ARG A 575 -3.86 -15.89 19.86
CA ARG A 575 -4.30 -14.50 20.03
C ARG A 575 -5.82 -14.36 20.03
N TRP A 576 -6.51 -14.97 19.07
CA TRP A 576 -7.96 -14.89 18.93
C TRP A 576 -8.71 -15.38 20.18
N ARG A 577 -8.23 -16.47 20.80
CA ARG A 577 -8.74 -16.95 22.09
C ARG A 577 -8.49 -16.00 23.27
N GLN A 578 -7.51 -15.11 23.19
CA GLN A 578 -7.25 -14.10 24.23
C GLN A 578 -8.17 -12.88 24.05
N ASP A 579 -8.39 -12.44 22.82
CA ASP A 579 -9.21 -11.26 22.52
C ASP A 579 -10.72 -11.56 22.54
N HIS A 580 -11.15 -12.68 21.95
CA HIS A 580 -12.57 -13.01 21.73
C HIS A 580 -13.09 -14.14 22.64
N ASN A 581 -12.21 -14.85 23.37
CA ASN A 581 -12.56 -16.02 24.19
C ASN A 581 -13.23 -17.19 23.41
N GLU A 582 -13.07 -17.22 22.08
CA GLU A 582 -13.61 -18.25 21.18
C GLU A 582 -12.51 -18.90 20.31
N GLU A 583 -12.77 -20.04 19.66
CA GLU A 583 -11.84 -20.64 18.70
C GLU A 583 -11.92 -19.94 17.34
N LEU A 584 -10.76 -19.67 16.74
CA LEU A 584 -10.65 -19.12 15.38
C LEU A 584 -11.06 -20.17 14.36
N ASP A 585 -12.16 -19.96 13.64
CA ASP A 585 -12.74 -20.93 12.71
C ASP A 585 -12.25 -20.77 11.26
N SER A 586 -11.97 -19.53 10.85
CA SER A 586 -11.55 -19.16 9.50
C SER A 586 -10.55 -17.99 9.49
N ILE A 587 -9.76 -17.90 8.42
CA ILE A 587 -8.72 -16.87 8.19
C ILE A 587 -8.70 -16.49 6.71
N ASP A 588 -8.14 -15.33 6.37
CA ASP A 588 -7.95 -14.90 4.99
C ASP A 588 -6.46 -14.95 4.59
N ILE A 589 -6.14 -15.38 3.37
CA ILE A 589 -4.74 -15.49 2.92
C ILE A 589 -4.55 -14.78 1.58
N ILE A 590 -3.71 -13.74 1.59
CA ILE A 590 -3.10 -13.12 0.41
C ILE A 590 -1.76 -13.80 0.17
N SER A 591 -1.57 -14.41 -0.99
CA SER A 591 -0.30 -15.07 -1.34
C SER A 591 0.26 -14.51 -2.64
N HIS A 592 1.58 -14.28 -2.66
CA HIS A 592 2.29 -13.87 -3.86
C HIS A 592 3.27 -14.95 -4.29
N SER A 593 3.29 -15.26 -5.59
CA SER A 593 4.25 -16.17 -6.19
C SER A 593 4.36 -17.48 -5.38
N THR A 594 5.57 -17.88 -4.96
CA THR A 594 5.79 -19.18 -4.28
C THR A 594 5.12 -19.30 -2.92
N GLY A 595 4.65 -18.20 -2.32
CA GLY A 595 3.77 -18.23 -1.14
C GLY A 595 2.44 -18.96 -1.44
N GLY A 596 1.98 -18.94 -2.69
CA GLY A 596 0.86 -19.76 -3.15
C GLY A 596 1.15 -21.26 -3.09
N LEU A 597 2.40 -21.71 -3.32
CA LEU A 597 2.78 -23.12 -3.16
C LEU A 597 2.87 -23.52 -1.68
N VAL A 598 3.36 -22.63 -0.82
CA VAL A 598 3.36 -22.83 0.65
C VAL A 598 1.93 -22.98 1.16
N THR A 599 1.01 -22.12 0.69
CA THR A 599 -0.41 -22.17 1.07
C THR A 599 -1.11 -23.40 0.49
N ARG A 600 -0.85 -23.76 -0.78
CA ARG A 600 -1.35 -24.99 -1.40
C ARG A 600 -0.85 -26.26 -0.69
N THR A 601 0.39 -26.26 -0.21
CA THR A 601 0.92 -27.35 0.63
C THR A 601 0.11 -27.49 1.93
N TYR A 602 -0.28 -26.38 2.57
CA TYR A 602 -1.11 -26.43 3.78
C TYR A 602 -2.49 -27.03 3.50
N ILE A 603 -3.24 -26.46 2.55
CA ILE A 603 -4.64 -26.84 2.29
C ILE A 603 -4.81 -28.21 1.63
N GLN A 604 -3.77 -28.70 0.93
CA GLN A 604 -3.74 -30.05 0.36
C GLN A 604 -3.15 -31.09 1.33
N SER A 605 -2.94 -30.77 2.61
CA SER A 605 -2.38 -31.69 3.61
C SER A 605 -3.37 -32.07 4.73
N ASP A 606 -3.03 -33.15 5.45
CA ASP A 606 -3.73 -33.59 6.68
C ASP A 606 -3.65 -32.59 7.86
N ALA A 607 -3.06 -31.41 7.66
CA ALA A 607 -3.11 -30.31 8.62
C ALA A 607 -4.33 -29.39 8.46
N TYR A 608 -4.97 -29.36 7.29
CA TYR A 608 -6.03 -28.40 7.00
C TYR A 608 -7.31 -28.69 7.82
N GLY A 609 -7.78 -27.72 8.61
CA GLY A 609 -8.89 -27.91 9.56
C GLY A 609 -8.60 -28.90 10.70
N ALA A 610 -7.37 -29.38 10.85
CA ALA A 610 -7.01 -30.49 11.74
C ALA A 610 -6.63 -30.02 13.15
N VAL A 611 -6.66 -30.97 14.11
CA VAL A 611 -6.23 -30.72 15.49
C VAL A 611 -4.72 -30.48 15.55
N TYR A 612 -4.30 -29.37 16.17
CA TYR A 612 -2.89 -29.09 16.45
C TYR A 612 -2.53 -29.29 17.92
N ASP A 613 -3.48 -29.11 18.84
CA ASP A 613 -3.30 -29.46 20.25
C ASP A 613 -4.27 -30.57 20.66
N ASN A 614 -3.75 -31.80 20.74
CA ASN A 614 -4.50 -32.97 21.20
C ASN A 614 -4.95 -32.89 22.68
N THR A 615 -4.40 -31.97 23.47
CA THR A 615 -4.72 -31.82 24.90
C THR A 615 -6.07 -31.12 25.08
N ASN A 616 -6.26 -30.04 24.32
CA ASN A 616 -7.45 -29.19 24.37
C ASN A 616 -8.38 -29.38 23.16
N ASN A 617 -7.99 -30.20 22.19
CA ASN A 617 -8.68 -30.46 20.91
C ASN A 617 -8.77 -29.22 19.97
N TYR A 618 -7.90 -28.23 20.16
CA TYR A 618 -7.83 -27.04 19.32
C TYR A 618 -7.43 -27.37 17.88
N LYS A 619 -8.13 -26.77 16.91
CA LYS A 619 -7.94 -26.97 15.48
C LYS A 619 -7.31 -25.76 14.81
N LEU A 620 -6.68 -26.00 13.66
CA LEU A 620 -6.32 -24.93 12.73
C LEU A 620 -7.59 -24.49 11.97
N PRO A 621 -7.76 -23.19 11.68
CA PRO A 621 -8.88 -22.65 10.93
C PRO A 621 -8.91 -23.14 9.48
N LYS A 622 -10.08 -22.97 8.84
CA LYS A 622 -10.19 -23.02 7.38
C LYS A 622 -9.74 -21.70 6.76
N ILE A 623 -9.58 -21.65 5.44
CA ILE A 623 -9.43 -20.37 4.74
C ILE A 623 -10.83 -19.89 4.29
N ARG A 624 -11.13 -18.61 4.51
CA ARG A 624 -12.33 -17.93 4.04
C ARG A 624 -12.11 -17.47 2.60
N ASN A 625 -11.19 -16.53 2.37
CA ASN A 625 -10.72 -16.15 1.04
C ASN A 625 -9.23 -16.47 0.86
N PHE A 626 -8.88 -17.03 -0.31
CA PHE A 626 -7.51 -17.32 -0.72
C PHE A 626 -7.19 -16.57 -2.02
N VAL A 627 -6.49 -15.45 -1.89
CA VAL A 627 -6.09 -14.61 -3.03
C VAL A 627 -4.68 -15.02 -3.48
N MET A 628 -4.56 -15.40 -4.75
CA MET A 628 -3.33 -15.87 -5.39
C MET A 628 -2.86 -14.86 -6.44
N ILE A 629 -1.83 -14.08 -6.11
CA ILE A 629 -1.22 -13.08 -6.99
C ILE A 629 0.04 -13.68 -7.63
N GLY A 630 0.11 -13.75 -8.95
CA GLY A 630 1.33 -14.21 -9.66
C GLY A 630 1.83 -15.61 -9.27
N VAL A 631 0.96 -16.49 -8.75
CA VAL A 631 1.33 -17.81 -8.22
C VAL A 631 1.93 -18.71 -9.31
N PRO A 632 3.00 -19.49 -9.01
CA PRO A 632 3.78 -20.20 -10.00
C PRO A 632 3.07 -21.40 -10.64
N ASN A 633 3.75 -22.00 -11.61
CA ASN A 633 3.36 -21.79 -13.00
C ASN A 633 3.55 -23.06 -13.84
N ARG A 634 2.50 -23.45 -14.57
CA ARG A 634 2.52 -24.57 -15.55
C ARG A 634 3.18 -24.13 -16.86
N GLY A 635 4.34 -24.73 -17.19
CA GLY A 635 5.00 -24.57 -18.49
C GLY A 635 6.39 -23.96 -18.45
N ALA A 636 7.39 -24.74 -18.02
CA ALA A 636 8.82 -24.45 -18.16
C ALA A 636 9.60 -25.61 -18.81
N SER A 637 10.81 -25.36 -19.29
CA SER A 637 11.60 -26.38 -20.00
C SER A 637 12.13 -27.52 -19.11
N LYS A 638 12.41 -27.22 -17.85
CA LYS A 638 12.94 -28.10 -16.80
C LYS A 638 12.63 -27.50 -15.43
N PRO A 639 12.84 -28.26 -14.32
CA PRO A 639 13.09 -27.68 -13.01
C PRO A 639 13.99 -26.46 -13.13
N TRP A 640 13.49 -25.33 -12.67
CA TRP A 640 14.08 -24.02 -12.92
C TRP A 640 15.53 -23.97 -12.44
N ASN A 641 16.43 -23.42 -13.26
CA ASN A 641 17.87 -23.46 -12.99
C ASN A 641 18.50 -22.06 -13.06
N PRO A 642 18.69 -21.38 -11.91
CA PRO A 642 19.18 -20.00 -11.87
C PRO A 642 20.63 -19.84 -12.33
N THR A 643 21.38 -20.94 -12.52
CA THR A 643 22.72 -20.92 -13.14
C THR A 643 22.69 -20.86 -14.67
N LYS A 644 21.51 -20.83 -15.31
CA LYS A 644 21.35 -20.80 -16.77
C LYS A 644 20.20 -19.88 -17.24
N ASP A 645 19.77 -18.96 -16.38
CA ASP A 645 18.60 -18.09 -16.59
C ASP A 645 18.99 -16.65 -17.00
N ASN A 646 18.12 -15.98 -17.77
CA ASN A 646 18.35 -14.61 -18.27
C ASN A 646 17.69 -13.56 -17.37
N TRP A 647 18.30 -13.38 -16.20
CA TRP A 647 17.99 -12.41 -15.15
C TRP A 647 18.01 -10.91 -15.53
N THR A 648 17.70 -10.53 -16.76
CA THR A 648 17.81 -9.16 -17.27
C THR A 648 16.64 -8.25 -16.92
N GLY A 649 15.49 -8.79 -16.50
CA GLY A 649 14.35 -8.00 -16.01
C GLY A 649 14.36 -7.76 -14.50
N ASP A 650 14.83 -8.74 -13.72
CA ASP A 650 14.82 -8.67 -12.26
C ASP A 650 16.21 -8.41 -11.66
N VAL A 651 16.64 -7.15 -11.64
CA VAL A 651 17.97 -6.73 -11.14
C VAL A 651 18.11 -6.95 -9.63
N ALA A 652 17.07 -6.66 -8.86
CA ALA A 652 17.12 -6.76 -7.40
C ALA A 652 17.22 -8.23 -6.95
N TYR A 653 16.35 -9.10 -7.46
CA TYR A 653 16.35 -10.52 -7.15
C TYR A 653 17.63 -11.18 -7.67
N ARG A 654 18.05 -10.87 -8.91
CA ARG A 654 19.31 -11.34 -9.49
C ARG A 654 20.49 -11.06 -8.57
N PHE A 655 20.57 -9.85 -8.02
CA PHE A 655 21.65 -9.45 -7.14
C PHE A 655 21.58 -10.15 -5.77
N VAL A 656 20.40 -10.14 -5.14
CA VAL A 656 20.19 -10.63 -3.78
C VAL A 656 20.41 -12.13 -3.67
N LEU A 657 19.66 -12.92 -4.47
CA LEU A 657 19.62 -14.38 -4.31
C LEU A 657 21.02 -14.97 -4.49
N SER A 658 21.71 -14.50 -5.52
CA SER A 658 23.04 -14.95 -5.90
C SER A 658 24.13 -14.49 -4.91
N LYS A 659 23.99 -13.33 -4.25
CA LYS A 659 24.85 -12.93 -3.11
C LYS A 659 24.70 -13.90 -1.94
N ILE A 660 23.47 -14.22 -1.55
CA ILE A 660 23.16 -15.15 -0.44
C ILE A 660 23.70 -16.55 -0.75
N ILE A 661 23.52 -17.02 -2.00
CA ILE A 661 24.10 -18.26 -2.51
C ILE A 661 25.63 -18.22 -2.49
N ASN A 662 26.28 -17.16 -2.98
CA ASN A 662 27.73 -17.07 -3.04
C ASN A 662 28.35 -17.01 -1.63
N ARG A 663 27.84 -16.18 -0.71
CA ARG A 663 28.35 -16.11 0.68
C ARG A 663 28.27 -17.49 1.35
N ALA A 664 27.15 -18.22 1.18
CA ALA A 664 27.01 -19.59 1.66
C ALA A 664 27.99 -20.58 0.99
N TYR A 665 28.17 -20.51 -0.33
CA TYR A 665 29.14 -21.32 -1.09
C TYR A 665 30.58 -21.08 -0.62
N GLN A 666 30.99 -19.82 -0.44
CA GLN A 666 32.33 -19.47 0.06
C GLN A 666 32.57 -19.99 1.48
N LYS A 667 31.57 -19.92 2.38
CA LYS A 667 31.71 -20.53 3.72
C LYS A 667 31.87 -22.06 3.63
N VAL A 668 31.19 -22.75 2.70
CA VAL A 668 31.41 -24.19 2.44
C VAL A 668 32.79 -24.46 1.83
N LEU A 669 33.33 -23.59 0.97
CA LEU A 669 34.73 -23.69 0.50
C LEU A 669 35.74 -23.46 1.63
N GLN A 670 35.39 -22.68 2.65
CA GLN A 670 36.14 -22.51 3.91
C GLN A 670 35.93 -23.69 4.89
N ASP A 671 35.46 -24.85 4.43
CA ASP A 671 35.21 -26.07 5.20
C ASP A 671 34.14 -25.95 6.32
N ASN A 672 33.28 -24.93 6.26
CA ASN A 672 32.06 -24.89 7.07
C ASN A 672 31.02 -25.89 6.54
N ILE A 673 30.05 -26.23 7.40
CA ILE A 673 28.94 -27.13 7.08
C ILE A 673 27.63 -26.33 7.13
N ILE A 674 26.84 -26.39 6.07
CA ILE A 674 25.44 -25.93 6.11
C ILE A 674 24.58 -27.11 6.56
N THR A 675 23.71 -26.87 7.54
CA THR A 675 22.80 -27.87 8.11
C THR A 675 21.37 -27.61 7.65
N GLY A 676 20.60 -28.68 7.40
CA GLY A 676 19.23 -28.60 6.91
C GLY A 676 18.52 -29.96 6.94
N PRO A 677 17.18 -29.98 6.82
CA PRO A 677 16.34 -31.19 6.92
C PRO A 677 16.56 -32.16 5.74
N ASP A 678 16.92 -31.62 4.57
CA ASP A 678 17.36 -32.32 3.36
C ASP A 678 18.84 -32.78 3.41
N GLY A 679 19.51 -32.56 4.54
CA GLY A 679 20.86 -33.05 4.84
C GLY A 679 21.96 -31.97 4.81
N ASN A 680 23.14 -32.35 5.30
CA ASN A 680 24.27 -31.44 5.45
C ASN A 680 24.98 -31.16 4.11
N ILE A 681 25.17 -29.89 3.79
CA ILE A 681 26.02 -29.45 2.67
C ILE A 681 27.44 -29.23 3.19
N THR A 682 28.36 -30.02 2.70
CA THR A 682 29.81 -29.93 2.97
C THR A 682 30.58 -29.72 1.67
N LYS A 683 31.83 -29.27 1.78
CA LYS A 683 32.78 -29.14 0.65
C LYS A 683 32.93 -30.44 -0.15
N SER A 684 32.86 -31.60 0.52
CA SER A 684 32.90 -32.91 -0.15
C SER A 684 31.61 -33.26 -0.88
N SER A 685 30.45 -32.82 -0.38
CA SER A 685 29.12 -33.11 -0.97
C SER A 685 28.82 -32.31 -2.25
N ILE A 686 29.68 -31.34 -2.58
CA ILE A 686 29.57 -30.48 -3.77
C ILE A 686 30.71 -30.72 -4.78
N MET A 687 31.52 -31.77 -4.60
CA MET A 687 32.54 -32.15 -5.58
C MET A 687 31.89 -32.78 -6.83
N ASP A 688 32.41 -32.42 -8.01
CA ASP A 688 32.10 -33.13 -9.25
C ASP A 688 32.87 -34.46 -9.37
N SER A 689 32.67 -35.17 -10.49
CA SER A 689 33.40 -36.41 -10.81
C SER A 689 34.92 -36.23 -11.00
N SER A 690 35.40 -34.99 -11.06
CA SER A 690 36.81 -34.61 -11.21
C SER A 690 37.47 -34.30 -9.86
N GLY A 691 36.67 -34.21 -8.77
CA GLY A 691 37.15 -33.78 -7.45
C GLY A 691 37.23 -32.25 -7.28
N VAL A 692 36.48 -31.49 -8.08
CA VAL A 692 36.43 -30.02 -8.06
C VAL A 692 35.09 -29.54 -7.50
N PRO A 693 35.04 -28.54 -6.59
CA PRO A 693 33.77 -27.99 -6.10
C PRO A 693 32.92 -27.40 -7.23
N ASN A 694 31.63 -27.75 -7.24
CA ASN A 694 30.69 -27.45 -8.31
C ASN A 694 29.54 -26.57 -7.80
N LYS A 695 29.38 -25.38 -8.40
CA LYS A 695 28.33 -24.41 -8.01
C LYS A 695 26.90 -24.90 -8.28
N GLU A 696 26.66 -25.67 -9.35
CA GLU A 696 25.32 -26.19 -9.66
C GLU A 696 24.88 -27.24 -8.63
N LEU A 697 25.82 -28.12 -8.24
CA LEU A 697 25.60 -29.12 -7.19
C LEU A 697 25.39 -28.47 -5.81
N PHE A 698 26.10 -27.36 -5.51
CA PHE A 698 25.81 -26.57 -4.31
C PHE A 698 24.40 -25.98 -4.33
N ILE A 699 24.03 -25.24 -5.39
CA ILE A 699 22.72 -24.57 -5.50
C ILE A 699 21.58 -25.58 -5.41
N SER A 700 21.72 -26.74 -6.05
CA SER A 700 20.73 -27.83 -6.00
C SER A 700 20.43 -28.37 -4.60
N LYS A 701 21.36 -28.17 -3.65
CA LYS A 701 21.25 -28.59 -2.25
C LYS A 701 20.90 -27.45 -1.32
N TYR A 702 21.31 -26.22 -1.64
CA TYR A 702 21.13 -25.05 -0.80
C TYR A 702 19.78 -24.37 -1.00
N VAL A 703 19.22 -24.41 -2.21
CA VAL A 703 17.89 -23.89 -2.53
C VAL A 703 17.06 -24.94 -3.29
N PRO A 704 16.73 -26.09 -2.66
CA PRO A 704 15.93 -27.16 -3.30
C PRO A 704 14.61 -26.62 -3.87
N THR A 705 13.95 -25.70 -3.17
CA THR A 705 12.72 -24.98 -3.54
C THR A 705 12.67 -24.57 -5.00
N ILE A 706 13.78 -24.01 -5.52
CA ILE A 706 13.92 -23.50 -6.89
C ILE A 706 13.60 -24.56 -7.94
N ARG A 707 14.00 -25.82 -7.70
CA ARG A 707 13.71 -26.95 -8.60
C ARG A 707 12.23 -27.32 -8.65
N TYR A 708 11.48 -26.91 -7.62
CA TYR A 708 10.07 -27.25 -7.44
C TYR A 708 9.11 -26.12 -7.83
N LEU A 709 9.62 -24.96 -8.26
CA LEU A 709 8.75 -23.80 -8.54
C LEU A 709 7.99 -23.87 -9.86
N LEU A 710 8.58 -24.41 -10.93
CA LEU A 710 7.96 -24.43 -12.25
C LEU A 710 7.68 -25.85 -12.69
N ALA A 711 6.48 -26.09 -13.24
CA ALA A 711 6.13 -27.40 -13.77
C ALA A 711 6.66 -27.50 -15.20
N THR A 712 7.27 -28.63 -15.53
CA THR A 712 7.73 -28.88 -16.88
C THR A 712 6.56 -28.89 -17.88
N TYR A 713 6.72 -28.27 -19.05
CA TYR A 713 5.70 -28.27 -20.11
C TYR A 713 5.16 -29.69 -20.34
N ASP A 714 3.86 -29.83 -20.60
CA ASP A 714 3.26 -31.13 -20.91
C ASP A 714 3.97 -31.85 -22.08
N PHE A 715 4.60 -31.09 -22.98
CA PHE A 715 5.42 -31.61 -24.06
C PHE A 715 6.63 -30.70 -24.36
N ILE A 716 7.77 -31.29 -24.68
CA ILE A 716 8.97 -30.60 -25.20
C ILE A 716 9.41 -31.22 -26.52
N ASP A 717 9.87 -30.40 -27.47
CA ASP A 717 10.56 -30.90 -28.67
C ASP A 717 12.08 -31.04 -28.41
N PHE A 718 12.57 -32.28 -28.51
CA PHE A 718 13.99 -32.59 -28.38
C PHE A 718 14.80 -32.44 -29.67
N GLY A 719 14.21 -31.86 -30.72
CA GLY A 719 14.73 -31.81 -32.10
C GLY A 719 14.23 -32.98 -32.96
N GLY A 720 13.07 -33.56 -32.62
CA GLY A 720 12.54 -34.79 -33.22
C GLY A 720 11.05 -35.02 -33.00
N GLY A 721 10.32 -34.04 -32.45
CA GLY A 721 8.91 -34.12 -32.12
C GLY A 721 8.62 -34.04 -30.62
N LEU A 722 7.36 -33.73 -30.31
CA LEU A 722 6.85 -33.53 -28.96
C LEU A 722 6.95 -34.79 -28.10
N THR A 723 7.65 -34.69 -26.97
CA THR A 723 7.82 -35.74 -25.96
C THR A 723 7.17 -35.29 -24.66
N ASN A 724 6.26 -36.12 -24.09
CA ASN A 724 5.63 -35.81 -22.81
C ASN A 724 6.57 -36.15 -21.64
N ILE A 725 6.80 -35.16 -20.76
CA ILE A 725 7.80 -35.23 -19.69
C ILE A 725 7.21 -35.32 -18.28
N ASN A 726 5.88 -35.30 -18.14
CA ASN A 726 5.22 -35.69 -16.90
C ASN A 726 5.45 -37.20 -16.59
N ASN A 727 5.85 -37.97 -17.63
CA ASN A 727 6.26 -39.36 -17.58
C ASN A 727 7.81 -39.55 -17.44
N ASP A 728 8.59 -38.50 -17.24
CA ASP A 728 10.06 -38.53 -17.23
C ASP A 728 10.62 -38.26 -15.83
N ASP A 729 11.09 -39.32 -15.16
CA ASP A 729 11.56 -39.27 -13.77
C ASP A 729 12.82 -38.39 -13.55
N ASP A 730 13.65 -38.20 -14.58
CA ASP A 730 14.85 -37.34 -14.50
C ASP A 730 14.52 -35.84 -14.69
N ASN A 731 13.32 -35.53 -15.17
CA ASN A 731 12.95 -34.18 -15.62
C ASN A 731 11.67 -33.61 -14.99
N LYS A 732 10.77 -34.44 -14.44
CA LYS A 732 9.50 -33.97 -13.87
C LYS A 732 9.65 -33.31 -12.49
N ASN A 733 8.75 -32.38 -12.18
CA ASN A 733 8.66 -31.72 -10.87
C ASN A 733 7.56 -32.41 -10.03
N THR A 734 7.93 -33.32 -9.13
CA THR A 734 6.97 -34.18 -8.41
C THR A 734 5.99 -33.41 -7.52
N ILE A 735 6.46 -32.54 -6.63
CA ILE A 735 5.59 -31.83 -5.69
C ILE A 735 4.62 -30.87 -6.40
N LEU A 736 5.05 -30.19 -7.47
CA LEU A 736 4.13 -29.30 -8.20
C LEU A 736 3.16 -30.07 -9.11
N LEU A 737 3.58 -31.20 -9.69
CA LEU A 737 2.66 -32.08 -10.40
C LEU A 737 1.63 -32.71 -9.46
N ASP A 738 2.03 -33.12 -8.25
CA ASP A 738 1.10 -33.60 -7.23
C ASP A 738 0.15 -32.50 -6.75
N LEU A 739 0.67 -31.33 -6.33
CA LEU A 739 -0.17 -30.19 -5.98
C LEU A 739 -1.14 -29.84 -7.11
N ASN A 740 -0.74 -29.95 -8.39
CA ASN A 740 -1.64 -29.72 -9.54
C ASN A 740 -2.57 -30.89 -9.87
N ASN A 741 -2.34 -32.10 -9.37
CA ASN A 741 -3.03 -33.31 -9.84
C ASN A 741 -4.55 -33.28 -9.60
N GLY A 742 -4.98 -32.74 -8.46
CA GLY A 742 -6.40 -32.54 -8.12
C GLY A 742 -7.13 -31.53 -9.02
N PHE A 743 -6.42 -30.80 -9.87
CA PHE A 743 -6.95 -29.79 -10.79
C PHE A 743 -6.80 -30.25 -12.26
N ASP A 744 -5.60 -30.72 -12.62
CA ASP A 744 -5.23 -31.01 -14.02
C ASP A 744 -5.89 -32.26 -14.62
N ILE A 745 -6.26 -33.26 -13.82
CA ILE A 745 -6.82 -34.54 -14.34
C ILE A 745 -8.34 -34.49 -14.55
N ASN A 746 -9.08 -33.82 -13.66
CA ASN A 746 -10.51 -33.53 -13.82
C ASN A 746 -10.94 -32.46 -12.78
N PRO A 747 -11.32 -31.23 -13.19
CA PRO A 747 -11.79 -30.18 -12.28
C PRO A 747 -12.97 -30.59 -11.39
N LEU A 748 -13.76 -31.61 -11.78
CA LEU A 748 -14.87 -32.13 -10.98
C LEU A 748 -14.47 -33.20 -9.96
N ASN A 749 -13.18 -33.56 -9.87
CA ASN A 749 -12.63 -34.52 -8.92
C ASN A 749 -11.50 -33.90 -8.09
N ASP A 750 -11.77 -32.76 -7.44
CA ASP A 750 -10.93 -32.31 -6.31
C ASP A 750 -11.03 -33.37 -5.19
N PRO A 751 -9.95 -34.11 -4.87
CA PRO A 751 -10.03 -35.26 -3.96
C PRO A 751 -10.21 -34.86 -2.50
N ASN A 752 -9.88 -33.60 -2.16
CA ASN A 752 -9.94 -33.05 -0.80
C ASN A 752 -11.05 -32.00 -0.65
N GLY A 753 -11.68 -31.57 -1.75
CA GLY A 753 -12.66 -30.49 -1.77
C GLY A 753 -12.05 -29.13 -1.44
N PHE A 754 -10.78 -28.90 -1.77
CA PHE A 754 -10.09 -27.64 -1.47
C PHE A 754 -10.81 -26.43 -2.09
N LEU A 755 -11.15 -26.49 -3.38
CA LEU A 755 -11.87 -25.40 -4.07
C LEU A 755 -13.33 -25.26 -3.60
N ASP A 756 -13.85 -26.25 -2.85
CA ASP A 756 -15.15 -26.20 -2.17
C ASP A 756 -15.00 -25.78 -0.68
N SER A 757 -13.79 -25.43 -0.24
CA SER A 757 -13.46 -25.16 1.17
C SER A 757 -13.08 -23.71 1.50
N ALA A 758 -12.80 -22.91 0.46
CA ALA A 758 -12.38 -21.51 0.53
C ALA A 758 -12.78 -20.79 -0.77
N ASN A 759 -13.06 -19.49 -0.71
CA ASN A 759 -13.22 -18.65 -1.90
C ASN A 759 -11.84 -18.42 -2.53
N VAL A 760 -11.55 -19.07 -3.65
CA VAL A 760 -10.23 -18.96 -4.31
C VAL A 760 -10.29 -17.94 -5.43
N THR A 761 -9.39 -16.95 -5.41
CA THR A 761 -9.29 -15.92 -6.46
C THR A 761 -7.87 -15.81 -6.99
N VAL A 762 -7.71 -15.72 -8.31
CA VAL A 762 -6.41 -15.63 -9.00
C VAL A 762 -6.29 -14.27 -9.69
N ILE A 763 -5.27 -13.51 -9.30
CA ILE A 763 -4.93 -12.20 -9.86
C ILE A 763 -3.71 -12.36 -10.78
N TYR A 764 -3.86 -11.96 -12.05
CA TYR A 764 -2.82 -12.13 -13.07
C TYR A 764 -2.73 -10.98 -14.09
N GLY A 765 -1.55 -10.81 -14.70
CA GLY A 765 -1.28 -9.80 -15.73
C GLY A 765 -1.33 -10.35 -17.17
N THR A 766 -1.59 -9.49 -18.17
CA THR A 766 -1.91 -9.90 -19.56
C THR A 766 -1.04 -9.27 -20.68
N GLY A 767 0.28 -9.09 -20.46
CA GLY A 767 1.25 -8.40 -21.37
C GLY A 767 1.58 -9.04 -22.76
N GLU A 768 2.84 -9.00 -23.25
CA GLU A 768 3.18 -9.34 -24.66
C GLU A 768 4.04 -10.60 -25.04
N THR A 769 5.13 -11.05 -24.37
CA THR A 769 5.73 -12.40 -24.64
C THR A 769 6.40 -13.13 -23.41
N THR A 770 6.01 -14.20 -22.66
CA THR A 770 4.86 -15.11 -22.28
C THR A 770 3.85 -15.79 -23.22
N LYS A 771 4.28 -16.26 -24.40
CA LYS A 771 3.69 -17.52 -24.92
C LYS A 771 4.70 -18.31 -25.70
N PHE A 772 5.06 -19.47 -25.15
CA PHE A 772 6.08 -20.28 -25.77
C PHE A 772 5.82 -21.78 -25.63
N SER A 773 6.40 -22.53 -26.56
CA SER A 773 6.74 -23.94 -26.40
C SER A 773 8.24 -24.07 -26.64
N VAL A 774 8.90 -25.04 -26.03
CA VAL A 774 10.38 -25.10 -26.01
C VAL A 774 10.97 -26.13 -26.96
N ILE A 775 12.01 -25.70 -27.69
CA ILE A 775 12.97 -26.58 -28.38
C ILE A 775 14.22 -26.74 -27.51
N LYS A 776 14.71 -27.97 -27.41
CA LYS A 776 16.08 -28.29 -27.02
C LYS A 776 17.11 -27.63 -27.96
N ARG A 777 17.92 -26.71 -27.44
CA ARG A 777 19.10 -26.14 -28.12
C ARG A 777 20.37 -26.91 -27.76
N ILE A 778 21.31 -26.92 -28.70
CA ILE A 778 22.67 -27.46 -28.54
C ILE A 778 23.74 -26.47 -29.02
N ASP A 779 23.29 -25.25 -29.31
CA ASP A 779 23.92 -24.24 -30.15
C ASP A 779 23.52 -22.85 -29.63
N PHE A 780 24.50 -22.01 -29.33
CA PHE A 780 24.26 -20.61 -28.93
C PHE A 780 25.53 -19.79 -29.11
N GLU A 781 25.42 -18.70 -29.86
CA GLU A 781 26.30 -17.54 -29.74
C GLU A 781 25.47 -16.38 -29.19
N PHE A 782 26.08 -15.55 -28.33
CA PHE A 782 25.57 -14.29 -27.78
C PHE A 782 24.32 -14.34 -26.85
N ASN A 783 24.34 -13.41 -25.88
CA ASN A 783 23.22 -12.94 -25.04
C ASN A 783 22.66 -13.90 -23.95
N ALA A 784 23.53 -14.47 -23.12
CA ALA A 784 23.16 -14.99 -21.78
C ALA A 784 24.03 -14.33 -20.69
N VAL A 785 23.44 -13.84 -19.58
CA VAL A 785 24.09 -12.85 -18.70
C VAL A 785 24.34 -13.33 -17.26
N GLN A 786 25.40 -14.13 -17.12
CA GLN A 786 26.46 -14.08 -16.09
C GLN A 786 26.10 -13.84 -14.59
N SER A 787 26.61 -14.70 -13.70
CA SER A 787 26.50 -14.53 -12.23
C SER A 787 27.83 -14.72 -11.47
N PHE A 788 28.00 -13.94 -10.40
CA PHE A 788 28.53 -14.35 -9.08
C PHE A 788 29.64 -15.42 -9.01
N THR A 789 30.66 -15.32 -9.86
CA THR A 789 31.98 -14.71 -9.54
C THR A 789 32.74 -14.50 -10.86
N ASP A 790 32.71 -15.53 -11.73
CA ASP A 790 33.28 -15.58 -13.08
C ASP A 790 32.34 -16.38 -14.00
N TRP A 791 31.86 -15.82 -15.11
CA TRP A 791 30.97 -16.51 -16.08
C TRP A 791 31.41 -16.39 -17.57
N ILE A 792 32.72 -16.30 -17.82
CA ILE A 792 33.34 -16.63 -19.12
C ILE A 792 34.49 -17.61 -18.83
N PRO A 793 34.41 -18.88 -19.28
CA PRO A 793 34.65 -19.18 -20.70
C PRO A 793 33.40 -19.32 -21.60
N PHE A 794 33.60 -19.04 -22.88
CA PHE A 794 32.59 -18.87 -23.93
C PHE A 794 31.79 -20.12 -24.38
N ASN A 795 31.75 -21.20 -23.60
CA ASN A 795 31.03 -22.42 -24.00
C ASN A 795 30.29 -23.05 -22.82
N ALA A 796 29.01 -23.39 -23.04
CA ALA A 796 28.35 -24.43 -22.28
C ALA A 796 29.16 -25.76 -22.41
N LEU A 797 29.26 -26.55 -21.34
CA LEU A 797 30.06 -27.77 -21.35
C LEU A 797 29.60 -28.72 -22.47
N PRO A 798 30.51 -29.34 -23.24
CA PRO A 798 30.14 -30.26 -24.32
C PRO A 798 29.22 -31.39 -23.82
N GLY A 799 27.96 -31.36 -24.27
CA GLY A 799 26.90 -32.28 -23.84
C GLY A 799 25.85 -31.70 -22.89
N THR A 800 26.01 -30.47 -22.39
CA THR A 800 24.94 -29.81 -21.60
C THR A 800 23.75 -29.45 -22.48
N VAL A 801 22.56 -29.85 -22.02
CA VAL A 801 21.29 -29.62 -22.71
C VAL A 801 20.60 -28.41 -22.11
N TRP A 802 20.14 -27.52 -22.98
CA TRP A 802 19.46 -26.28 -22.66
C TRP A 802 18.42 -25.99 -23.74
N TYR A 803 17.67 -24.91 -23.57
CA TYR A 803 16.30 -24.82 -24.07
C TYR A 803 15.96 -23.39 -24.47
N LYS A 804 15.33 -23.21 -25.63
CA LYS A 804 14.79 -21.90 -26.06
C LYS A 804 13.35 -22.05 -26.52
N ASP A 805 12.57 -21.09 -26.09
CA ASP A 805 11.20 -20.81 -26.46
C ASP A 805 11.01 -20.44 -27.95
N ILE A 806 9.92 -20.94 -28.55
CA ILE A 806 9.47 -20.59 -29.91
C ILE A 806 8.30 -19.61 -29.84
N GLU A 807 8.40 -18.50 -30.58
CA GLU A 807 7.29 -17.60 -30.90
C GLU A 807 6.41 -18.20 -32.01
N PHE A 808 5.10 -18.22 -31.80
CA PHE A 808 4.09 -18.16 -32.87
C PHE A 808 2.95 -17.27 -32.36
N ASP A 809 2.37 -16.48 -33.28
CA ASP A 809 1.69 -15.21 -32.99
C ASP A 809 0.68 -15.20 -31.81
N ASN A 810 0.79 -14.12 -31.00
CA ASN A 810 -0.15 -13.59 -29.99
C ASN A 810 -0.25 -14.31 -28.61
N ASN A 811 0.54 -13.85 -27.61
CA ASN A 811 0.10 -13.13 -26.38
C ASN A 811 1.18 -13.19 -25.25
N GLY A 812 1.15 -12.22 -24.34
CA GLY A 812 1.37 -12.37 -22.88
C GLY A 812 2.75 -11.98 -22.33
N ASP A 813 2.85 -11.20 -21.23
CA ASP A 813 4.02 -10.76 -20.38
C ASP A 813 5.52 -10.98 -20.83
N GLY A 814 6.37 -11.74 -20.11
CA GLY A 814 7.83 -11.82 -20.17
C GLY A 814 8.50 -13.15 -19.70
N THR A 815 8.20 -13.69 -18.49
CA THR A 815 9.00 -14.77 -17.81
C THR A 815 8.24 -16.07 -17.48
N VAL A 816 6.99 -16.15 -17.90
CA VAL A 816 5.96 -17.14 -17.56
C VAL A 816 5.23 -17.54 -18.89
N PRO A 817 4.14 -18.33 -18.92
CA PRO A 817 3.11 -18.22 -19.99
C PRO A 817 1.83 -17.44 -19.58
N THR A 818 1.10 -16.79 -20.50
CA THR A 818 -0.12 -15.97 -20.18
C THR A 818 -1.24 -16.71 -19.43
N ILE A 819 -1.16 -18.04 -19.42
CA ILE A 819 -2.14 -18.98 -18.90
C ILE A 819 -1.61 -19.62 -17.60
N SER A 820 -0.45 -19.23 -17.08
CA SER A 820 0.29 -20.15 -16.18
C SER A 820 -0.18 -20.19 -14.73
N SER A 821 -0.72 -19.09 -14.19
CA SER A 821 -1.38 -19.06 -12.88
C SER A 821 -2.87 -19.42 -12.99
N ALA A 822 -3.59 -18.77 -13.91
CA ALA A 822 -5.02 -18.96 -14.14
C ALA A 822 -5.39 -20.26 -14.90
N GLY A 823 -4.45 -20.91 -15.60
CA GLY A 823 -4.74 -21.98 -16.57
C GLY A 823 -5.23 -23.29 -15.99
N GLN A 824 -4.72 -23.66 -14.82
CA GLN A 824 -5.24 -24.76 -14.01
C GLN A 824 -6.68 -24.50 -13.51
N PHE A 825 -7.15 -23.24 -13.62
CA PHE A 825 -8.47 -22.76 -13.20
C PHE A 825 -9.35 -22.25 -14.36
N LEU A 826 -8.84 -22.12 -15.59
CA LEU A 826 -9.56 -21.53 -16.75
C LEU A 826 -10.88 -22.22 -17.12
N ILE A 827 -11.10 -23.43 -16.60
CA ILE A 827 -12.31 -24.25 -16.80
C ILE A 827 -12.95 -24.69 -15.48
N ASP A 828 -12.47 -24.20 -14.33
CA ASP A 828 -13.03 -24.51 -13.01
C ASP A 828 -13.80 -23.30 -12.46
N THR A 829 -15.13 -23.41 -12.46
CA THR A 829 -16.03 -22.33 -12.05
C THR A 829 -16.06 -22.07 -10.53
N ARG A 830 -15.24 -22.78 -9.74
CA ARG A 830 -15.09 -22.55 -8.29
C ARG A 830 -14.01 -21.50 -7.97
N ALA A 831 -13.08 -21.26 -8.91
CA ALA A 831 -12.07 -20.22 -8.78
C ALA A 831 -12.50 -18.95 -9.52
N THR A 832 -12.36 -17.80 -8.87
CA THR A 832 -12.56 -16.48 -9.49
C THR A 832 -11.27 -16.06 -10.18
N LEU A 833 -11.37 -15.51 -11.39
CA LEU A 833 -10.23 -15.08 -12.21
C LEU A 833 -10.34 -13.58 -12.48
N ILE A 834 -9.30 -12.81 -12.12
CA ILE A 834 -9.26 -11.36 -12.30
C ILE A 834 -7.97 -10.97 -13.02
N GLU A 835 -8.12 -10.25 -14.14
CA GLU A 835 -7.02 -9.88 -15.02
C GLU A 835 -6.71 -8.38 -15.01
N PHE A 836 -5.42 -8.05 -15.04
CA PHE A 836 -4.91 -6.68 -15.04
C PHE A 836 -4.07 -6.43 -16.29
N THR A 837 -4.46 -5.42 -17.08
CA THR A 837 -3.88 -5.09 -18.40
C THR A 837 -2.45 -4.56 -18.35
N THR A 838 -1.95 -4.16 -17.18
CA THR A 838 -0.60 -3.64 -16.98
C THR A 838 -0.05 -4.08 -15.64
N GLY A 839 0.98 -4.91 -15.62
CA GLY A 839 1.63 -5.32 -14.38
C GLY A 839 2.84 -6.24 -14.63
N ASP A 840 4.01 -5.78 -14.21
CA ASP A 840 5.14 -6.65 -13.89
C ASP A 840 4.70 -7.61 -12.77
N HIS A 841 5.05 -8.89 -12.89
CA HIS A 841 4.75 -9.97 -11.94
C HIS A 841 4.90 -9.55 -10.47
N THR A 842 5.98 -8.83 -10.15
CA THR A 842 6.25 -8.33 -8.80
C THR A 842 5.45 -7.08 -8.46
N LYS A 843 5.36 -6.12 -9.40
CA LYS A 843 4.71 -4.82 -9.19
C LYS A 843 3.18 -4.90 -9.10
N LEU A 844 2.55 -6.03 -9.45
CA LEU A 844 1.11 -6.26 -9.25
C LEU A 844 0.65 -6.01 -7.81
N VAL A 845 1.44 -6.44 -6.81
CA VAL A 845 1.05 -6.39 -5.38
C VAL A 845 0.89 -4.93 -4.88
N SER A 846 1.61 -3.98 -5.46
CA SER A 846 1.59 -2.55 -5.09
C SER A 846 0.58 -1.71 -5.88
N GLN A 847 -0.13 -2.24 -6.89
CA GLN A 847 -1.03 -1.41 -7.70
C GLN A 847 -2.34 -1.10 -6.97
N ILE A 848 -2.75 0.18 -6.92
CA ILE A 848 -3.95 0.65 -6.22
C ILE A 848 -5.21 -0.16 -6.57
N ASN A 849 -5.40 -0.49 -7.85
CA ASN A 849 -6.53 -1.27 -8.36
C ASN A 849 -6.45 -2.78 -8.06
N VAL A 850 -5.25 -3.33 -7.88
CA VAL A 850 -5.06 -4.69 -7.36
C VAL A 850 -5.35 -4.71 -5.86
N GLN A 851 -4.82 -3.74 -5.12
CA GLN A 851 -5.06 -3.57 -3.68
C GLN A 851 -6.55 -3.37 -3.38
N SER A 852 -7.25 -2.50 -4.12
CA SER A 852 -8.70 -2.28 -3.95
C SER A 852 -9.50 -3.56 -4.18
N THR A 853 -9.18 -4.29 -5.25
CA THR A 853 -9.79 -5.59 -5.56
C THR A 853 -9.54 -6.64 -4.46
N ILE A 854 -8.37 -6.61 -3.81
CA ILE A 854 -8.09 -7.48 -2.65
C ILE A 854 -9.01 -7.11 -1.48
N LEU A 855 -9.23 -5.83 -1.20
CA LEU A 855 -10.10 -5.38 -0.11
C LEU A 855 -11.58 -5.73 -0.38
N ASP A 856 -12.04 -5.56 -1.62
CA ASP A 856 -13.36 -6.02 -2.07
C ASP A 856 -13.56 -7.53 -1.80
N LEU A 857 -12.56 -8.35 -2.15
CA LEU A 857 -12.55 -9.81 -1.94
C LEU A 857 -12.46 -10.23 -0.47
N LEU A 858 -12.06 -9.33 0.43
CA LEU A 858 -11.97 -9.56 1.87
C LEU A 858 -13.18 -9.00 2.62
N ASP A 859 -14.16 -8.42 1.95
CA ASP A 859 -15.28 -7.67 2.56
C ASP A 859 -14.81 -6.54 3.49
N VAL A 860 -13.63 -5.95 3.21
CA VAL A 860 -13.05 -4.86 4.02
C VAL A 860 -13.47 -3.53 3.40
N PRO A 861 -14.26 -2.68 4.08
CA PRO A 861 -14.60 -1.35 3.57
C PRO A 861 -13.36 -0.43 3.58
N TYR A 862 -13.20 0.37 2.53
CA TYR A 862 -12.07 1.29 2.34
C TYR A 862 -12.46 2.52 1.52
N ASN A 863 -11.72 3.61 1.68
CA ASN A 863 -11.66 4.72 0.74
C ASN A 863 -10.38 4.62 -0.12
N LEU A 864 -10.39 5.21 -1.32
CA LEU A 864 -9.21 5.22 -2.20
C LEU A 864 -8.00 5.99 -1.63
N ILE A 865 -8.21 6.81 -0.60
CA ILE A 865 -7.14 7.50 0.15
C ILE A 865 -6.45 6.59 1.19
N ASP A 866 -7.14 5.56 1.68
CA ASP A 866 -6.61 4.60 2.66
C ASP A 866 -5.61 3.63 2.01
N ILE A 867 -5.71 3.44 0.69
CA ILE A 867 -4.81 2.57 -0.08
C ILE A 867 -3.44 3.24 -0.25
N SER A 868 -2.39 2.53 0.15
CA SER A 868 -1.00 2.93 -0.08
C SER A 868 -0.74 3.16 -1.56
N THR A 869 -0.49 4.43 -1.87
CA THR A 869 0.14 4.89 -3.11
C THR A 869 1.66 5.03 -2.93
N GLY A 870 2.22 4.28 -1.98
CA GLY A 870 3.45 4.51 -1.20
C GLY A 870 4.79 4.43 -1.92
N ASN A 871 4.80 4.70 -3.23
CA ASN A 871 5.99 4.98 -4.03
C ASN A 871 7.16 4.00 -3.80
N SER A 872 6.86 2.72 -4.02
CA SER A 872 7.81 1.68 -4.47
C SER A 872 8.51 2.01 -5.82
N THR A 873 8.33 3.25 -6.31
CA THR A 873 9.03 3.92 -7.43
C THR A 873 10.52 4.19 -7.15
N ASN A 874 11.27 3.16 -6.77
CA ASN A 874 12.75 3.17 -6.80
C ASN A 874 13.35 1.83 -7.25
N TYR A 875 12.53 0.83 -7.59
CA TYR A 875 13.00 -0.38 -8.26
C TYR A 875 13.81 -0.05 -9.53
N ASP A 876 13.34 0.92 -10.32
CA ASP A 876 13.97 1.33 -11.57
C ASP A 876 15.20 2.26 -11.39
N VAL A 877 15.67 2.47 -10.13
CA VAL A 877 16.80 3.37 -9.78
C VAL A 877 17.80 2.72 -8.79
N VAL A 878 17.99 1.39 -8.88
CA VAL A 878 19.04 0.67 -8.12
C VAL A 878 20.42 0.93 -8.74
N SER A 879 20.97 2.12 -8.48
CA SER A 879 22.10 2.69 -9.22
C SER A 879 23.50 2.24 -8.76
N ASN A 880 23.67 1.73 -7.54
CA ASN A 880 24.93 1.15 -7.01
C ASN A 880 24.67 0.14 -5.86
N ILE A 881 25.40 -0.99 -5.81
CA ILE A 881 25.25 -1.97 -4.71
C ILE A 881 26.59 -2.53 -4.19
N ILE A 882 27.16 -1.85 -3.20
CA ILE A 882 28.25 -2.38 -2.37
C ILE A 882 27.65 -3.39 -1.38
N SER A 883 28.42 -4.39 -0.90
CA SER A 883 27.75 -5.59 -0.36
C SER A 883 28.45 -6.44 0.72
N ASP A 884 29.71 -6.21 1.07
CA ASP A 884 30.47 -7.06 2.02
C ASP A 884 31.44 -6.20 2.88
N PRO A 885 32.05 -6.76 3.94
CA PRO A 885 32.68 -5.97 5.02
C PRO A 885 34.01 -5.29 4.63
N VAL A 886 33.90 -4.09 4.07
CA VAL A 886 34.98 -3.14 3.81
C VAL A 886 34.50 -1.73 4.17
N GLU A 887 35.36 -0.85 4.68
CA GLU A 887 35.01 0.58 4.72
C GLU A 887 34.98 1.11 3.28
N LEU A 888 33.92 1.84 2.95
CA LEU A 888 33.64 2.31 1.60
C LEU A 888 33.70 3.83 1.54
N VAL A 889 34.41 4.36 0.56
CA VAL A 889 34.18 5.71 0.05
C VAL A 889 34.05 5.67 -1.47
N LEU A 890 32.83 5.92 -1.98
CA LEU A 890 32.60 6.36 -3.34
C LEU A 890 32.92 7.85 -3.45
N THR A 891 33.39 8.30 -4.61
CA THR A 891 33.49 9.72 -4.95
C THR A 891 33.19 9.94 -6.43
N ASP A 892 32.22 10.81 -6.73
CA ASP A 892 31.77 11.10 -8.09
C ASP A 892 32.73 12.00 -8.88
N GLY A 893 32.43 12.22 -10.16
CA GLY A 893 33.22 13.11 -11.03
C GLY A 893 33.25 14.59 -10.63
N SER A 894 32.37 15.02 -9.72
CA SER A 894 32.33 16.36 -9.12
C SER A 894 33.04 16.43 -7.75
N GLY A 895 33.43 15.30 -7.17
CA GLY A 895 34.09 15.21 -5.86
C GLY A 895 33.16 14.93 -4.67
N ASN A 896 31.87 14.68 -4.90
CA ASN A 896 30.89 14.38 -3.86
C ASN A 896 31.02 12.92 -3.38
N ARG A 897 30.90 12.67 -2.07
CA ARG A 897 31.10 11.33 -1.49
C ARG A 897 29.80 10.64 -1.08
N ILE A 898 29.80 9.31 -1.19
CA ILE A 898 28.85 8.43 -0.50
C ILE A 898 29.62 7.23 0.08
N GLY A 899 29.22 6.71 1.25
CA GLY A 899 29.72 5.42 1.74
C GLY A 899 29.58 5.24 3.24
N TYR A 900 30.44 4.42 3.84
CA TYR A 900 30.45 4.14 5.28
C TYR A 900 31.89 3.97 5.78
N THR A 901 32.19 4.61 6.91
CA THR A 901 33.41 4.33 7.69
C THR A 901 33.06 4.10 9.16
N ASN A 902 33.83 3.28 9.87
CA ASN A 902 33.67 3.06 11.31
C ASN A 902 33.95 4.33 12.15
N THR A 903 34.57 5.36 11.55
CA THR A 903 34.91 6.62 12.23
C THR A 903 33.80 7.66 12.14
N THR A 904 32.99 7.65 11.06
CA THR A 904 31.97 8.67 10.77
C THR A 904 30.56 8.12 10.65
N GLY A 905 30.39 6.80 10.58
CA GLY A 905 29.15 6.19 10.12
C GLY A 905 28.96 6.39 8.61
N ALA A 906 27.70 6.40 8.18
CA ALA A 906 27.32 6.68 6.80
C ALA A 906 27.66 8.13 6.42
N ILE A 907 28.22 8.30 5.21
CA ILE A 907 28.50 9.59 4.58
C ILE A 907 27.62 9.70 3.35
N THR A 908 26.93 10.83 3.19
CA THR A 908 26.25 11.20 1.94
C THR A 908 26.40 12.70 1.70
N GLU A 909 26.91 13.06 0.52
CA GLU A 909 27.05 14.44 0.03
C GLU A 909 26.30 14.64 -1.31
N ILE A 910 25.70 13.58 -1.87
CA ILE A 910 24.92 13.62 -3.11
C ILE A 910 23.43 13.74 -2.76
N GLN A 911 22.77 14.75 -3.33
CA GLN A 911 21.35 15.01 -3.08
C GLN A 911 20.48 13.81 -3.48
N ASN A 912 19.48 13.50 -2.65
CA ASN A 912 18.57 12.35 -2.78
C ASN A 912 19.25 10.97 -2.75
N SER A 913 20.51 10.87 -2.28
CA SER A 913 21.21 9.60 -2.10
C SER A 913 21.25 9.15 -0.64
N PHE A 914 21.04 7.85 -0.40
CA PHE A 914 21.11 7.25 0.94
C PHE A 914 21.91 5.95 0.97
N TRP A 915 22.48 5.68 2.15
CA TRP A 915 23.14 4.43 2.50
C TRP A 915 22.17 3.56 3.30
N ALA A 916 21.80 2.39 2.77
CA ALA A 916 21.13 1.36 3.55
C ALA A 916 22.16 0.29 3.91
N GLY A 917 22.56 0.19 5.17
CA GLY A 917 23.63 -0.74 5.54
C GLY A 917 23.94 -0.80 7.03
N SER A 918 24.70 -1.82 7.40
CA SER A 918 25.11 -2.11 8.76
C SER A 918 26.47 -1.48 9.12
N THR A 919 26.82 -1.52 10.41
CA THR A 919 28.00 -0.86 10.98
C THR A 919 29.33 -1.55 10.67
N ASP A 920 29.34 -2.50 9.75
CA ASP A 920 30.48 -3.29 9.28
C ASP A 920 30.86 -2.95 7.83
N GLY A 921 30.29 -1.88 7.26
CA GLY A 921 30.54 -1.45 5.88
C GLY A 921 29.73 -2.18 4.81
N MET A 922 28.86 -3.13 5.19
CA MET A 922 27.93 -3.75 4.25
C MET A 922 26.75 -2.80 3.98
N GLY A 923 26.62 -2.27 2.75
CA GLY A 923 25.46 -1.44 2.41
C GLY A 923 25.31 -0.96 0.95
N TYR A 924 24.06 -0.65 0.63
CA TYR A 924 23.52 -0.27 -0.68
C TYR A 924 23.56 1.26 -0.85
N VAL A 925 23.74 1.75 -2.08
CA VAL A 925 23.83 3.20 -2.38
C VAL A 925 22.86 3.54 -3.51
N PHE A 926 21.84 4.31 -3.19
CA PHE A 926 20.80 4.74 -4.13
C PHE A 926 21.03 6.18 -4.58
N GLY A 927 20.61 6.55 -5.80
CA GLY A 927 20.67 7.93 -6.33
C GLY A 927 21.63 8.13 -7.51
N SER A 928 21.50 9.27 -8.20
CA SER A 928 22.28 9.56 -9.43
C SER A 928 23.71 10.01 -9.12
N ILE A 929 24.71 9.34 -9.69
CA ILE A 929 26.14 9.65 -9.50
C ILE A 929 26.77 10.11 -10.82
N GLN A 930 27.65 11.11 -10.78
CA GLN A 930 28.40 11.58 -11.95
C GLN A 930 29.68 10.77 -12.20
N GLU A 931 29.97 10.50 -13.46
CA GLU A 931 31.21 9.84 -13.89
C GLU A 931 32.43 10.80 -13.96
N PRO A 932 33.67 10.29 -13.81
CA PRO A 932 34.02 8.91 -13.47
C PRO A 932 33.84 8.63 -11.98
N ILE A 933 33.32 7.44 -11.64
CA ILE A 933 33.15 7.02 -10.24
C ILE A 933 34.48 6.49 -9.70
N ASN A 934 34.89 7.01 -8.56
CA ASN A 934 36.08 6.56 -7.83
C ASN A 934 35.62 5.73 -6.63
N LEU A 935 36.24 4.58 -6.40
CA LEU A 935 35.85 3.60 -5.39
C LEU A 935 37.05 3.27 -4.52
N GLN A 936 37.01 3.65 -3.24
CA GLN A 936 37.99 3.28 -2.23
C GLN A 936 37.39 2.22 -1.31
N LEU A 937 38.07 1.08 -1.19
CA LEU A 937 37.73 -0.02 -0.28
C LEU A 937 38.85 -0.19 0.76
N THR A 938 38.50 -0.25 2.04
CA THR A 938 39.44 -0.57 3.13
C THR A 938 39.04 -1.89 3.78
N GLY A 939 39.94 -2.87 3.77
CA GLY A 939 39.70 -4.19 4.34
C GLY A 939 39.40 -4.18 5.83
N LEU A 940 38.46 -5.02 6.26
CA LEU A 940 38.22 -5.31 7.67
C LEU A 940 38.88 -6.64 8.12
N GLY A 941 39.58 -7.36 7.23
CA GLY A 941 40.24 -8.63 7.52
C GLY A 941 39.45 -9.89 7.16
N GLU A 942 38.42 -9.73 6.31
CA GLU A 942 37.55 -10.80 5.81
C GLU A 942 37.63 -10.91 4.28
N ASN A 943 36.95 -11.91 3.72
CA ASN A 943 36.65 -11.91 2.28
C ASN A 943 35.64 -10.80 1.94
N TYR A 944 35.75 -10.22 0.74
CA TYR A 944 34.84 -9.20 0.26
C TYR A 944 34.25 -9.55 -1.13
N TYR A 945 33.01 -9.11 -1.35
CA TYR A 945 32.30 -9.10 -2.62
C TYR A 945 31.61 -7.72 -2.81
N VAL A 946 32.26 -6.85 -3.56
CA VAL A 946 31.75 -5.52 -3.92
C VAL A 946 31.35 -5.52 -5.38
N MET A 947 30.06 -5.29 -5.64
CA MET A 947 29.61 -4.92 -6.98
C MET A 947 29.50 -3.38 -7.05
N VAL A 948 29.68 -2.84 -8.24
CA VAL A 948 29.17 -1.52 -8.62
C VAL A 948 28.51 -1.72 -9.98
N SER A 949 27.20 -1.54 -10.06
CA SER A 949 26.40 -1.74 -11.28
C SER A 949 25.55 -0.51 -11.49
N ILE A 950 25.70 0.12 -12.65
CA ILE A 950 25.11 1.42 -12.99
C ILE A 950 24.24 1.23 -14.24
N GLU A 951 23.04 1.81 -14.22
CA GLU A 951 22.08 1.75 -15.31
C GLU A 951 21.55 3.16 -15.61
N ASP A 952 21.67 3.59 -16.86
CA ASP A 952 21.28 4.93 -17.35
C ASP A 952 20.82 4.85 -18.81
N SER A 953 19.56 5.17 -19.07
CA SER A 953 19.07 5.57 -20.41
C SER A 953 19.45 4.65 -21.57
N GLY A 954 19.48 3.32 -21.35
CA GLY A 954 19.89 2.34 -22.36
C GLY A 954 21.39 2.00 -22.38
N LYS A 955 22.15 2.42 -21.36
CA LYS A 955 23.48 1.91 -21.01
C LYS A 955 23.39 1.16 -19.69
N SER A 956 24.00 -0.02 -19.61
CA SER A 956 24.25 -0.70 -18.35
C SER A 956 25.68 -1.25 -18.30
N GLY A 957 26.28 -1.19 -17.11
CA GLY A 957 27.68 -1.57 -16.93
C GLY A 957 28.10 -1.55 -15.47
N GLY A 958 29.13 -2.32 -15.14
CA GLY A 958 29.58 -2.44 -13.77
C GLY A 958 30.91 -3.15 -13.60
N VAL A 959 31.41 -3.16 -12.38
CA VAL A 959 32.57 -3.93 -11.94
C VAL A 959 32.17 -4.85 -10.78
N VAL A 960 32.69 -6.07 -10.80
CA VAL A 960 32.68 -6.97 -9.65
C VAL A 960 34.10 -7.04 -9.13
N LEU A 961 34.26 -6.80 -7.82
CA LEU A 961 35.52 -6.82 -7.11
C LEU A 961 35.38 -7.79 -5.94
N GLU A 962 36.15 -8.86 -5.97
CA GLU A 962 36.13 -9.87 -4.93
C GLU A 962 37.54 -10.35 -4.56
N GLY A 963 37.68 -10.85 -3.34
CA GLY A 963 38.95 -11.36 -2.83
C GLY A 963 38.99 -11.36 -1.30
N PHE A 964 40.18 -11.16 -0.76
CA PHE A 964 40.45 -10.93 0.65
C PHE A 964 41.20 -9.61 0.78
N LEU A 965 40.83 -8.78 1.76
CA LEU A 965 41.60 -7.60 2.14
C LEU A 965 41.95 -7.69 3.62
N ALA A 966 43.23 -7.56 3.95
CA ALA A 966 43.68 -7.51 5.33
C ALA A 966 43.09 -6.28 6.05
N SER A 967 42.97 -6.35 7.38
CA SER A 967 42.45 -5.23 8.16
C SER A 967 43.32 -3.98 7.98
N GLY A 968 42.74 -2.90 7.44
CA GLY A 968 43.43 -1.66 7.09
C GLY A 968 44.13 -1.64 5.72
N GLU A 969 43.95 -2.66 4.88
CA GLU A 969 44.47 -2.70 3.51
C GLU A 969 43.54 -1.89 2.57
N VAL A 970 44.08 -0.88 1.88
CA VAL A 970 43.28 0.04 1.05
C VAL A 970 43.53 -0.19 -0.44
N ILE A 971 42.47 -0.44 -1.21
CA ILE A 971 42.49 -0.51 -2.68
C ILE A 971 41.57 0.56 -3.29
N ASN A 972 41.96 1.08 -4.45
CA ASN A 972 41.28 2.18 -5.13
C ASN A 972 41.04 1.81 -6.60
N TYR A 973 39.82 2.03 -7.09
CA TYR A 973 39.43 1.84 -8.48
C TYR A 973 38.79 3.10 -9.05
N GLN A 974 38.83 3.22 -10.39
CA GLN A 974 38.12 4.24 -11.14
C GLN A 974 37.30 3.57 -12.23
N ILE A 975 36.03 3.97 -12.35
CA ILE A 975 35.02 3.38 -13.24
C ILE A 975 34.59 4.48 -14.22
N THR A 976 34.65 4.16 -15.52
CA THR A 976 34.16 5.00 -16.61
C THR A 976 33.37 4.13 -17.58
N LEU A 977 32.12 4.50 -17.84
CA LEU A 977 31.22 3.81 -18.75
C LEU A 977 31.47 4.31 -20.18
N ASN A 978 31.97 3.43 -21.03
CA ASN A 978 32.03 3.69 -22.46
C ASN A 978 30.71 3.24 -23.11
N PRO A 979 30.14 4.00 -24.06
CA PRO A 979 29.02 3.52 -24.86
C PRO A 979 29.43 2.26 -25.64
N VAL A 980 28.49 1.33 -25.83
CA VAL A 980 28.77 -0.06 -26.22
C VAL A 980 29.65 -0.17 -27.47
N SER A 981 30.91 -0.56 -27.28
CA SER A 981 31.83 -0.99 -28.32
C SER A 981 32.59 -2.24 -27.88
N VAL A 982 32.91 -3.11 -28.83
CA VAL A 982 33.62 -4.38 -28.55
C VAL A 982 35.06 -4.08 -28.08
N GLU A 983 35.53 -4.87 -27.11
CA GLU A 983 36.79 -4.72 -26.34
C GLU A 983 36.80 -3.63 -25.24
N GLN A 984 36.21 -3.96 -24.08
CA GLN A 984 36.63 -3.36 -22.81
C GLN A 984 38.12 -3.70 -22.56
N ASN A 985 39.00 -2.72 -22.68
CA ASN A 985 40.40 -2.86 -22.33
C ASN A 985 40.60 -2.75 -20.81
N ASN A 986 40.41 -3.87 -20.09
CA ASN A 986 40.76 -4.01 -18.67
C ASN A 986 42.29 -3.93 -18.45
N SER A 987 42.82 -2.71 -18.57
CA SER A 987 44.24 -2.41 -18.43
C SER A 987 44.56 -1.92 -17.02
N LEU A 988 44.88 -2.87 -16.12
CA LEU A 988 45.70 -2.58 -14.95
C LEU A 988 47.00 -1.92 -15.44
N ILE A 989 47.13 -0.60 -15.26
CA ILE A 989 48.30 0.17 -15.73
C ILE A 989 49.54 -0.36 -14.98
N PRO A 990 50.48 -1.03 -15.65
CA PRO A 990 51.56 -1.68 -14.94
C PRO A 990 52.52 -0.64 -14.36
N GLN A 991 52.93 -0.82 -13.10
CA GLN A 991 53.85 0.08 -12.41
C GLN A 991 55.32 -0.36 -12.54
N ASN A 992 55.57 -1.63 -12.90
CA ASN A 992 56.91 -2.20 -13.03
C ASN A 992 57.10 -2.92 -14.37
N PHE A 993 58.35 -2.98 -14.84
CA PHE A 993 58.75 -3.90 -15.91
C PHE A 993 58.79 -5.33 -15.37
N ALA A 994 58.39 -6.30 -16.20
CA ALA A 994 58.52 -7.72 -15.89
C ALA A 994 58.70 -8.56 -17.15
N LEU A 995 59.49 -9.63 -17.06
CA LEU A 995 59.54 -10.72 -18.04
C LEU A 995 59.02 -11.99 -17.37
N GLU A 996 57.89 -12.54 -17.81
CA GLU A 996 57.36 -13.79 -17.24
C GLU A 996 58.21 -15.01 -17.64
N GLN A 997 58.05 -16.11 -16.88
CA GLN A 997 58.52 -17.42 -17.33
C GLN A 997 57.63 -17.90 -18.49
N ASN A 998 58.23 -18.30 -19.60
CA ASN A 998 57.51 -18.79 -20.77
C ASN A 998 56.65 -20.02 -20.44
N TYR A 999 55.51 -20.18 -21.11
CA TYR A 999 54.62 -21.32 -20.91
C TYR A 999 54.20 -21.95 -22.26
N PRO A 1000 54.21 -23.30 -22.38
CA PRO A 1000 54.77 -24.26 -21.43
C PRO A 1000 56.30 -24.10 -21.29
N ASN A 1001 56.88 -24.64 -20.21
CA ASN A 1001 58.33 -24.78 -20.04
C ASN A 1001 58.63 -25.99 -19.13
N PRO A 1002 59.26 -27.07 -19.64
CA PRO A 1002 59.76 -27.24 -21.00
C PRO A 1002 58.67 -27.21 -22.09
N PHE A 1003 59.05 -26.92 -23.33
CA PHE A 1003 58.13 -26.74 -24.46
C PHE A 1003 58.50 -27.58 -25.68
N ASN A 1004 57.52 -27.84 -26.57
CA ASN A 1004 57.74 -28.59 -27.82
C ASN A 1004 56.64 -28.28 -28.86
N PRO A 1005 56.95 -27.70 -30.04
CA PRO A 1005 58.10 -26.85 -30.35
C PRO A 1005 57.79 -25.35 -30.14
N THR A 1006 56.57 -25.00 -29.70
CA THR A 1006 56.09 -23.63 -29.50
C THR A 1006 55.92 -23.29 -28.01
N THR A 1007 56.11 -22.01 -27.67
CA THR A 1007 55.90 -21.49 -26.31
C THR A 1007 55.51 -20.01 -26.35
N THR A 1008 54.72 -19.55 -25.39
CA THR A 1008 54.38 -18.12 -25.25
C THR A 1008 55.29 -17.48 -24.20
N ILE A 1009 55.98 -16.41 -24.58
CA ILE A 1009 56.68 -15.50 -23.67
C ILE A 1009 55.76 -14.30 -23.43
N LYS A 1010 55.49 -13.96 -22.17
CA LYS A 1010 54.81 -12.72 -21.81
C LYS A 1010 55.77 -11.73 -21.15
N TYR A 1011 55.48 -10.44 -21.30
CA TYR A 1011 56.26 -9.37 -20.69
C TYR A 1011 55.43 -8.10 -20.51
N THR A 1012 55.88 -7.23 -19.61
CA THR A 1012 55.14 -6.06 -19.12
C THR A 1012 55.97 -4.79 -19.32
N ILE A 1013 55.35 -3.76 -19.90
CA ILE A 1013 55.92 -2.42 -20.04
C ILE A 1013 55.10 -1.46 -19.17
N PRO A 1014 55.70 -0.78 -18.18
CA PRO A 1014 54.99 0.14 -17.29
C PRO A 1014 54.82 1.54 -17.86
N ASN A 1015 53.89 2.31 -17.29
CA ASN A 1015 53.66 3.71 -17.66
C ASN A 1015 54.63 4.67 -16.94
N VAL A 1016 55.93 4.55 -17.21
CA VAL A 1016 56.96 5.49 -16.73
C VAL A 1016 57.84 5.99 -17.86
N THR A 1017 58.07 7.30 -17.89
CA THR A 1017 58.90 7.96 -18.90
C THR A 1017 60.39 7.65 -18.67
N LEU A 1018 60.89 6.58 -19.29
CA LEU A 1018 62.34 6.36 -19.42
C LEU A 1018 62.96 7.58 -20.10
N SER A 1019 63.91 8.22 -19.42
CA SER A 1019 64.19 9.64 -19.63
C SER A 1019 64.74 9.97 -21.02
N GLY A 1020 63.96 10.68 -21.84
CA GLY A 1020 64.50 11.57 -22.89
C GLY A 1020 63.97 11.40 -24.32
N VAL A 1021 63.19 10.36 -24.63
CA VAL A 1021 62.55 10.20 -25.97
C VAL A 1021 61.18 9.55 -25.83
N GLU A 1022 60.22 10.00 -26.64
CA GLU A 1022 58.96 9.28 -26.85
C GLU A 1022 59.22 7.91 -27.52
N GLY A 1023 58.42 6.89 -27.19
CA GLY A 1023 58.64 5.53 -27.69
C GLY A 1023 59.77 4.78 -26.97
N SER A 1024 59.43 4.09 -25.87
CA SER A 1024 60.37 3.14 -25.26
C SER A 1024 60.51 1.90 -26.16
N ARG A 1025 61.54 1.89 -27.00
CA ARG A 1025 61.81 0.76 -27.91
C ARG A 1025 62.09 -0.52 -27.13
N VAL A 1026 61.24 -1.51 -27.33
CA VAL A 1026 61.30 -2.83 -26.69
C VAL A 1026 62.05 -3.80 -27.60
N LEU A 1027 63.03 -4.49 -27.02
CA LEU A 1027 63.85 -5.49 -27.68
C LEU A 1027 63.72 -6.81 -26.93
N LEU A 1028 63.12 -7.83 -27.56
CA LEU A 1028 63.02 -9.19 -27.03
C LEU A 1028 63.75 -10.15 -27.96
N LYS A 1029 64.84 -10.75 -27.47
CA LYS A 1029 65.72 -11.64 -28.26
C LYS A 1029 65.93 -12.99 -27.58
N VAL A 1030 66.08 -14.04 -28.38
CA VAL A 1030 66.43 -15.40 -27.98
C VAL A 1030 67.90 -15.68 -28.27
N TYR A 1031 68.57 -16.35 -27.34
CA TYR A 1031 69.98 -16.71 -27.38
C TYR A 1031 70.20 -18.20 -27.04
N ASP A 1032 71.29 -18.78 -27.56
CA ASP A 1032 71.76 -20.10 -27.13
C ASP A 1032 72.59 -20.02 -25.83
N VAL A 1033 73.10 -21.17 -25.36
CA VAL A 1033 73.95 -21.27 -24.16
C VAL A 1033 75.33 -20.62 -24.29
N LEU A 1034 75.75 -20.23 -25.50
CA LEU A 1034 77.01 -19.52 -25.77
C LEU A 1034 76.80 -18.00 -25.89
N GLY A 1035 75.55 -17.54 -25.92
CA GLY A 1035 75.18 -16.14 -26.11
C GLY A 1035 75.07 -15.70 -27.57
N ASN A 1036 75.05 -16.64 -28.53
CA ASN A 1036 74.74 -16.32 -29.92
C ASN A 1036 73.26 -15.95 -30.04
N GLU A 1037 72.94 -14.92 -30.82
CA GLU A 1037 71.54 -14.57 -31.11
C GLU A 1037 70.91 -15.59 -32.06
N ILE A 1038 69.76 -16.13 -31.67
CA ILE A 1038 69.01 -17.15 -32.41
C ILE A 1038 67.77 -16.55 -33.08
N ALA A 1039 67.10 -15.59 -32.43
CA ALA A 1039 65.98 -14.86 -33.00
C ALA A 1039 65.79 -13.49 -32.31
N THR A 1040 65.35 -12.49 -33.08
CA THR A 1040 64.67 -11.30 -32.54
C THR A 1040 63.17 -11.55 -32.63
N LEU A 1041 62.46 -11.49 -31.50
CA LEU A 1041 61.01 -11.68 -31.42
C LEU A 1041 60.25 -10.35 -31.42
N VAL A 1042 60.83 -9.31 -30.81
CA VAL A 1042 60.30 -7.93 -30.75
C VAL A 1042 61.46 -6.97 -30.91
N ASN A 1043 61.29 -5.93 -31.73
CA ASN A 1043 62.26 -4.84 -31.92
C ASN A 1043 61.52 -3.60 -32.44
N GLU A 1044 60.64 -3.04 -31.61
CA GLU A 1044 59.72 -1.96 -31.97
C GLU A 1044 59.33 -1.18 -30.71
N GLU A 1045 58.72 -0.02 -30.88
CA GLU A 1045 58.19 0.76 -29.76
C GLU A 1045 56.86 0.19 -29.29
N LYS A 1046 56.69 0.11 -27.97
CA LYS A 1046 55.44 -0.32 -27.33
C LYS A 1046 54.99 0.75 -26.33
N PRO A 1047 53.68 1.05 -26.25
CA PRO A 1047 53.12 1.79 -25.13
C PRO A 1047 53.16 0.93 -23.85
N ALA A 1048 52.76 1.51 -22.72
CA ALA A 1048 52.55 0.75 -21.49
C ALA A 1048 51.46 -0.32 -21.69
N GLY A 1049 51.66 -1.50 -21.11
CA GLY A 1049 50.74 -2.64 -21.25
C GLY A 1049 51.41 -3.99 -21.01
N ASN A 1050 50.59 -5.05 -21.04
CA ASN A 1050 51.01 -6.44 -20.97
C ASN A 1050 50.99 -7.07 -22.37
N TYR A 1051 52.08 -7.73 -22.74
CA TYR A 1051 52.29 -8.28 -24.09
C TYR A 1051 52.60 -9.77 -24.04
N LYS A 1052 52.25 -10.47 -25.11
CA LYS A 1052 52.61 -11.87 -25.35
C LYS A 1052 53.18 -12.03 -26.76
N VAL A 1053 54.22 -12.85 -26.90
CA VAL A 1053 54.78 -13.27 -28.20
C VAL A 1053 54.96 -14.79 -28.20
N GLU A 1054 54.64 -15.43 -29.31
CA GLU A 1054 54.90 -16.85 -29.50
C GLU A 1054 56.30 -17.06 -30.09
N PHE A 1055 57.05 -18.01 -29.53
CA PHE A 1055 58.31 -18.47 -30.09
C PHE A 1055 58.17 -19.90 -30.60
N ASN A 1056 58.33 -20.09 -31.92
CA ASN A 1056 58.31 -21.39 -32.56
C ASN A 1056 59.76 -21.87 -32.84
N ALA A 1057 60.18 -22.90 -32.13
CA ALA A 1057 61.53 -23.46 -32.16
C ALA A 1057 61.66 -24.71 -33.04
N SER A 1058 60.75 -24.94 -34.00
CA SER A 1058 60.71 -26.15 -34.85
C SER A 1058 62.01 -26.44 -35.64
N ASN A 1059 62.87 -25.44 -35.82
CA ASN A 1059 64.16 -25.54 -36.51
C ASN A 1059 65.38 -25.62 -35.57
N LEU A 1060 65.15 -25.74 -34.25
CA LEU A 1060 66.19 -25.79 -33.21
C LEU A 1060 66.32 -27.18 -32.57
N ALA A 1061 67.44 -27.44 -31.90
CA ALA A 1061 67.71 -28.71 -31.23
C ALA A 1061 67.23 -28.69 -29.77
N SER A 1062 66.81 -29.84 -29.23
CA SER A 1062 66.41 -29.96 -27.82
C SER A 1062 67.54 -29.50 -26.90
N GLY A 1063 67.24 -28.59 -25.96
CA GLY A 1063 68.27 -27.90 -25.19
C GLY A 1063 67.79 -26.70 -24.39
N ILE A 1064 68.73 -26.01 -23.76
CA ILE A 1064 68.47 -24.78 -22.99
C ILE A 1064 68.67 -23.57 -23.89
N TYR A 1065 67.71 -22.65 -23.86
CA TYR A 1065 67.79 -21.35 -24.52
C TYR A 1065 67.49 -20.24 -23.50
N PHE A 1066 67.96 -19.03 -23.77
CA PHE A 1066 67.67 -17.85 -22.97
C PHE A 1066 66.88 -16.85 -23.79
N TYR A 1067 65.98 -16.11 -23.16
CA TYR A 1067 65.32 -14.97 -23.79
C TYR A 1067 65.46 -13.74 -22.89
N ARG A 1068 65.76 -12.60 -23.51
CA ARG A 1068 66.08 -11.33 -22.85
C ARG A 1068 65.16 -10.23 -23.36
N LEU A 1069 64.50 -9.57 -22.42
CA LEU A 1069 63.81 -8.30 -22.65
C LEU A 1069 64.77 -7.15 -22.32
N GLN A 1070 64.79 -6.15 -23.18
CA GLN A 1070 65.46 -4.87 -22.92
C GLN A 1070 64.53 -3.72 -23.32
N ALA A 1071 64.40 -2.73 -22.44
CA ALA A 1071 63.65 -1.50 -22.66
C ALA A 1071 64.39 -0.35 -21.95
N GLY A 1072 65.05 0.50 -22.74
CA GLY A 1072 66.01 1.50 -22.22
C GLY A 1072 67.07 0.87 -21.31
N SER A 1073 67.06 1.24 -20.03
CA SER A 1073 67.97 0.72 -18.99
C SER A 1073 67.49 -0.58 -18.33
N PHE A 1074 66.23 -0.97 -18.48
CA PHE A 1074 65.75 -2.26 -17.97
C PHE A 1074 66.26 -3.41 -18.84
N VAL A 1075 66.83 -4.43 -18.22
CA VAL A 1075 67.24 -5.68 -18.87
C VAL A 1075 66.93 -6.85 -17.94
N GLU A 1076 66.07 -7.77 -18.38
CA GLU A 1076 65.81 -9.04 -17.69
C GLU A 1076 66.05 -10.21 -18.65
N THR A 1077 66.52 -11.35 -18.13
CA THR A 1077 66.77 -12.57 -18.92
C THR A 1077 66.24 -13.78 -18.17
N LYS A 1078 65.45 -14.63 -18.86
CA LYS A 1078 64.91 -15.89 -18.33
C LYS A 1078 65.42 -17.07 -19.17
N LYS A 1079 65.22 -18.29 -18.64
CA LYS A 1079 65.69 -19.56 -19.21
C LYS A 1079 64.49 -20.41 -19.66
N MET A 1080 64.51 -20.90 -20.90
CA MET A 1080 63.55 -21.87 -21.43
C MET A 1080 64.23 -23.18 -21.84
N ILE A 1081 63.47 -24.27 -21.85
CA ILE A 1081 63.96 -25.62 -22.17
C ILE A 1081 63.11 -26.18 -23.33
N LEU A 1082 63.73 -26.37 -24.49
CA LEU A 1082 63.11 -27.04 -25.62
C LEU A 1082 63.26 -28.55 -25.47
N LEU A 1083 62.15 -29.28 -25.45
CA LEU A 1083 62.10 -30.72 -25.66
C LEU A 1083 61.66 -31.00 -27.10
N ARG A 1084 62.17 -32.09 -27.67
CA ARG A 1084 61.70 -32.73 -28.90
C ARG A 1084 61.90 -34.23 -28.70
#